data_AF-A0A840ELD8-F1
#
_entry.id   AF-A0A840ELD8-F1
#
_cell.length_a   1.000
_cell.length_b   1.000
_cell.length_c   1.000
_cell.angle_alpha   90.00
_cell.angle_beta   90.00
_cell.angle_gamma   90.00
#
_symmetry.space_group_name_H-M   'P 1'
#
loop_
_entity.id
_entity.type
_entity.pdbx_description
1 polymer ?
#
loop_
_entity_poly.entity_id
_entity_poly.type
_entity_poly.pdbx_seq_one_letter_code
_entity_poly.pdbx_strand_id
1 'polypeptide(L)'
;MKNFINTIYKKQGLIYKIFLYVFATALIVYVFPKGSKFKYDITQGKPWQYETLYAPFDFAILKSEEEITKEKQEIRRGHIPYYVFNTDVPQLVNKKLAENISEIFTEEEIAKNGVELVKFSTQLLDDIYSRGVLAEIKPLDENRIVYLKKGNQAEEAVYKSVLKEKEIKDYVNLAIDNSSLQQYRNALLELFFNTVKPNVKADEALTQQDLETKLNTISYTRGSVVQGSKIISRGEIIEGNKLSILASLKKEYESKIWTETNYYIVVLGYTMLVALALLMLMLFIYKYRPFIFENNTKVTFIFFNIVMLVLLSITAIKWLGNSYIYIVPLCILPLTLKAFFDTRLGMFAHVLTVLILGFIVPNSFEYMFLQIIAGIVTILTTSELYKRANLFISVGQITGVYIFAYFAFTIIQEGAIASIDYKPFLMFLLGGVATLFVQPLIYAYEKVFGLISDMSLLELSDTNSKLLKELSNKAPGTFHHSLNVANLAEASANEVGANAMLVRVGALYHDIGKMANPSFFTENQTSSVNPHDDLSPIESAQIIVNHVVYGIEIAKKHNLPDRIIDFIRTHHGTSLIYYFYKKAQDLAEEQNETIDIEKFRYPGPTPFSKETAILMMSDSVEAASKSLKEPSATSIEKLVDKIINKQMEAGQFLNADITFKEIKEIKKILKQKLKNIYHLRIEYPE
;
A
#
# COMPACT_ATOMS: atom_id res chain seq x y z
N MET A 1 -10.39 12.48 -46.35
CA MET A 1 -9.47 12.49 -45.18
C MET A 1 -9.75 13.61 -44.17
N LYS A 2 -9.87 14.90 -44.56
CA LYS A 2 -10.10 16.02 -43.61
C LYS A 2 -11.32 15.85 -42.68
N ASN A 3 -12.46 15.37 -43.19
CA ASN A 3 -13.66 15.16 -42.36
C ASN A 3 -13.48 14.03 -41.34
N PHE A 4 -12.80 12.95 -41.72
CA PHE A 4 -12.49 11.83 -40.82
C PHE A 4 -11.54 12.25 -39.68
N ILE A 5 -10.50 13.02 -40.01
CA ILE A 5 -9.54 13.57 -39.03
C ILE A 5 -10.27 14.53 -38.08
N ASN A 6 -11.13 15.41 -38.58
CA ASN A 6 -11.94 16.31 -37.73
C ASN A 6 -12.91 15.55 -36.81
N THR A 7 -13.50 14.44 -37.27
CA THR A 7 -14.35 13.59 -36.41
C THR A 7 -13.55 12.94 -35.30
N ILE A 8 -12.32 12.49 -35.57
CA ILE A 8 -11.41 11.93 -34.56
C ILE A 8 -11.02 12.99 -33.53
N TYR A 9 -10.62 14.19 -33.96
CA TYR A 9 -10.30 15.29 -33.05
C TYR A 9 -11.47 15.66 -32.15
N LYS A 10 -12.69 15.77 -32.69
CA LYS A 10 -13.90 16.06 -31.90
C LYS A 10 -14.26 14.95 -30.91
N LYS A 11 -13.87 13.70 -31.17
CA LYS A 11 -14.13 12.54 -30.29
C LYS A 11 -12.90 12.12 -29.48
N GLN A 12 -11.82 12.90 -29.46
CA GLN A 12 -10.57 12.54 -28.81
C GLN A 12 -10.77 12.16 -27.34
N GLY A 13 -11.58 12.93 -26.59
CA GLY A 13 -11.89 12.62 -25.19
C GLY A 13 -12.59 11.27 -24.99
N LEU A 14 -13.50 10.90 -25.88
CA LEU A 14 -14.18 9.61 -25.84
C LEU A 14 -13.24 8.47 -26.24
N ILE A 15 -12.42 8.66 -27.29
CA ILE A 15 -11.43 7.68 -27.74
C ILE A 15 -10.42 7.39 -26.63
N TYR A 16 -9.93 8.43 -25.94
CA TYR A 16 -9.03 8.28 -24.79
C TYR A 16 -9.67 7.44 -23.67
N LYS A 17 -10.94 7.69 -23.34
CA LYS A 17 -11.65 6.91 -22.29
C LYS A 17 -11.86 5.46 -22.69
N ILE A 18 -12.16 5.18 -23.96
CA ILE A 18 -12.26 3.81 -24.49
C ILE A 18 -10.89 3.12 -24.37
N PHE A 19 -9.81 3.81 -24.76
CA PHE A 19 -8.46 3.29 -24.61
C PHE A 19 -8.11 3.00 -23.14
N LEU A 20 -8.38 3.96 -22.23
CA LEU A 20 -8.15 3.79 -20.79
C LEU A 20 -8.93 2.59 -20.24
N TYR A 21 -10.18 2.43 -20.63
CA TYR A 21 -11.01 1.28 -20.25
C TYR A 21 -10.39 -0.05 -20.73
N VAL A 22 -10.06 -0.16 -22.02
CA VAL A 22 -9.46 -1.39 -22.58
C VAL A 22 -8.10 -1.67 -21.94
N PHE A 23 -7.28 -0.64 -21.75
CA PHE A 23 -5.96 -0.76 -21.12
C PHE A 23 -6.06 -1.21 -19.66
N ALA A 24 -6.96 -0.62 -18.87
CA ALA A 24 -7.18 -1.02 -17.49
C ALA A 24 -7.69 -2.46 -17.39
N THR A 25 -8.64 -2.86 -18.24
CA THR A 25 -9.10 -4.25 -18.31
C THR A 25 -7.95 -5.19 -18.63
N ALA A 26 -7.15 -4.89 -19.66
CA ALA A 26 -6.02 -5.72 -20.06
C ALA A 26 -4.97 -5.85 -18.94
N LEU A 27 -4.63 -4.74 -18.26
CA LEU A 27 -3.64 -4.75 -17.18
C LEU A 27 -4.11 -5.55 -15.97
N ILE A 28 -5.38 -5.41 -15.58
CA ILE A 28 -5.97 -6.20 -14.49
C ILE A 28 -5.96 -7.69 -14.85
N VAL A 29 -6.44 -8.07 -16.04
CA VAL A 29 -6.48 -9.47 -16.47
C VAL A 29 -5.07 -10.06 -16.60
N TYR A 30 -4.07 -9.27 -17.02
CA TYR A 30 -2.70 -9.74 -17.17
C TYR A 30 -2.10 -10.31 -15.88
N VAL A 31 -2.46 -9.73 -14.72
CA VAL A 31 -1.97 -10.19 -13.42
C VAL A 31 -2.80 -11.31 -12.79
N PHE A 32 -3.97 -11.62 -13.35
CA PHE A 32 -4.83 -12.67 -12.79
C PHE A 32 -4.15 -14.03 -12.84
N PRO A 33 -4.46 -14.93 -11.88
CA PRO A 33 -3.95 -16.29 -11.92
C PRO A 33 -4.44 -16.97 -13.20
N LYS A 34 -3.49 -17.58 -13.91
CA LYS A 34 -3.69 -18.15 -15.25
C LYS A 34 -4.15 -19.61 -15.23
N GLY A 35 -4.25 -20.22 -14.04
CA GLY A 35 -4.66 -21.61 -13.84
C GLY A 35 -6.17 -21.74 -13.57
N SER A 36 -6.73 -22.91 -13.87
CA SER A 36 -8.11 -23.23 -13.49
C SER A 36 -8.24 -23.34 -11.99
N LYS A 37 -9.12 -22.55 -11.37
CA LYS A 37 -9.48 -22.74 -9.96
C LYS A 37 -10.23 -24.06 -9.78
N PHE A 38 -9.95 -24.76 -8.69
CA PHE A 38 -10.76 -25.89 -8.30
C PHE A 38 -12.21 -25.44 -8.09
N LYS A 39 -13.17 -26.18 -8.65
CA LYS A 39 -14.60 -25.77 -8.74
C LYS A 39 -15.27 -25.56 -7.38
N TYR A 40 -14.76 -26.22 -6.35
CA TYR A 40 -15.39 -26.30 -5.04
C TYR A 40 -14.55 -25.61 -3.97
N ASP A 41 -15.20 -24.86 -3.08
CA ASP A 41 -14.53 -24.31 -1.91
C ASP A 41 -14.39 -25.40 -0.85
N ILE A 42 -13.15 -25.68 -0.45
CA ILE A 42 -12.82 -26.67 0.58
C ILE A 42 -12.64 -25.88 1.89
N THR A 43 -13.66 -25.90 2.74
CA THR A 43 -13.62 -25.31 4.08
C THR A 43 -13.55 -26.43 5.12
N GLN A 44 -12.47 -26.48 5.90
CA GLN A 44 -12.32 -27.43 6.99
C GLN A 44 -13.49 -27.32 7.99
N GLY A 45 -13.96 -28.45 8.52
CA GLY A 45 -15.03 -28.51 9.54
C GLY A 45 -16.45 -28.34 9.00
N LYS A 46 -16.64 -27.96 7.72
CA LYS A 46 -17.98 -27.88 7.11
C LYS A 46 -18.40 -29.19 6.45
N PRO A 47 -19.72 -29.49 6.40
CA PRO A 47 -20.23 -30.57 5.56
C PRO A 47 -20.05 -30.22 4.08
N TRP A 48 -19.67 -31.20 3.26
CA TRP A 48 -19.56 -31.07 1.81
C TRP A 48 -20.92 -30.69 1.22
N GLN A 49 -21.03 -29.44 0.74
CA GLN A 49 -22.30 -28.87 0.29
C GLN A 49 -22.67 -29.26 -1.15
N TYR A 50 -21.71 -29.81 -1.89
CA TYR A 50 -21.85 -30.15 -3.29
C TYR A 50 -22.24 -31.63 -3.48
N GLU A 51 -22.50 -32.04 -4.71
CA GLU A 51 -22.70 -33.45 -5.04
C GLU A 51 -21.46 -34.29 -4.71
N THR A 52 -21.65 -35.59 -4.48
CA THR A 52 -20.58 -36.54 -4.17
C THR A 52 -19.44 -36.42 -5.18
N LEU A 53 -18.25 -36.12 -4.69
CA LEU A 53 -17.07 -35.91 -5.51
C LEU A 53 -16.32 -37.21 -5.70
N TYR A 54 -16.09 -37.56 -6.96
CA TYR A 54 -15.22 -38.64 -7.38
C TYR A 54 -13.91 -38.06 -7.94
N ALA A 55 -12.82 -38.80 -7.80
CA ALA A 55 -11.52 -38.42 -8.32
C ALA A 55 -11.56 -38.30 -9.86
N PRO A 56 -11.30 -37.11 -10.43
CA PRO A 56 -11.37 -36.92 -11.88
C PRO A 56 -10.20 -37.56 -12.64
N PHE A 57 -9.10 -37.84 -11.95
CA PHE A 57 -7.87 -38.44 -12.45
C PHE A 57 -7.05 -39.03 -11.30
N ASP A 58 -5.97 -39.73 -11.59
CA ASP A 58 -5.01 -40.24 -10.59
C ASP A 58 -4.18 -39.10 -9.99
N PHE A 59 -4.05 -39.05 -8.67
CA PHE A 59 -3.20 -38.07 -7.98
C PHE A 59 -2.58 -38.61 -6.69
N ALA A 60 -1.43 -38.08 -6.31
CA ALA A 60 -0.77 -38.44 -5.06
C ALA A 60 -1.33 -37.65 -3.87
N ILE A 61 -1.42 -38.29 -2.71
CA ILE A 61 -1.76 -37.64 -1.44
C ILE A 61 -0.47 -37.07 -0.86
N LEU A 62 -0.40 -35.74 -0.76
CA LEU A 62 0.77 -35.03 -0.24
C LEU A 62 0.82 -35.12 1.29
N LYS A 63 2.02 -35.33 1.85
CA LYS A 63 2.26 -35.20 3.30
C LYS A 63 2.22 -33.73 3.73
N SER A 64 1.81 -33.47 4.96
CA SER A 64 1.87 -32.12 5.53
C SER A 64 3.32 -31.70 5.83
N GLU A 65 3.60 -30.40 5.94
CA GLU A 65 4.92 -29.92 6.35
C GLU A 65 5.31 -30.38 7.76
N GLU A 66 4.32 -30.53 8.64
CA GLU A 66 4.51 -31.03 10.00
C GLU A 66 4.94 -32.50 10.00
N GLU A 67 4.29 -33.35 9.18
CA GLU A 67 4.67 -34.75 9.01
C GLU A 67 6.10 -34.90 8.50
N ILE A 68 6.47 -34.12 7.47
CA ILE A 68 7.83 -34.12 6.91
C ILE A 68 8.84 -33.65 7.95
N THR A 69 8.50 -32.62 8.72
CA THR A 69 9.39 -32.07 9.77
C THR A 69 9.63 -33.10 10.87
N LYS A 70 8.58 -33.81 11.29
CA LYS A 70 8.67 -34.88 12.29
C LYS A 70 9.53 -36.04 11.79
N GLU A 71 9.34 -36.48 10.54
CA GLU A 71 10.15 -37.54 9.92
C GLU A 71 11.63 -37.16 9.83
N LYS A 72 11.94 -35.90 9.45
CA LYS A 72 13.31 -35.36 9.48
C LYS A 72 13.92 -35.38 10.88
N GLN A 73 13.13 -35.04 11.91
CA GLN A 73 13.60 -35.07 13.30
C GLN A 73 13.86 -36.50 13.79
N GLU A 74 13.00 -37.45 13.43
CA GLU A 74 13.17 -38.87 13.78
C GLU A 74 14.44 -39.45 13.13
N ILE A 75 14.70 -39.16 11.86
CA ILE A 75 15.94 -39.55 11.16
C ILE A 75 17.17 -38.97 11.84
N ARG A 76 17.14 -37.67 12.21
CA ARG A 76 18.25 -37.01 12.92
C ARG A 76 18.50 -37.62 14.30
N ARG A 77 17.44 -37.93 15.05
CA ARG A 77 17.54 -38.52 16.39
C ARG A 77 18.07 -39.95 16.35
N GLY A 78 17.64 -40.74 15.36
CA GLY A 78 18.08 -42.12 15.14
C GLY A 78 19.43 -42.26 14.43
N HIS A 79 20.06 -41.15 14.03
CA HIS A 79 21.30 -41.20 13.27
C HIS A 79 22.48 -41.71 14.12
N ILE A 80 23.19 -42.71 13.60
CA ILE A 80 24.36 -43.32 14.24
C ILE A 80 25.62 -42.62 13.70
N PRO A 81 26.47 -42.05 14.56
CA PRO A 81 27.70 -41.36 14.13
C PRO A 81 28.79 -42.34 13.71
N TYR A 82 29.64 -41.91 12.76
CA TYR A 82 30.78 -42.67 12.27
C TYR A 82 32.10 -42.21 12.91
N TYR A 83 32.94 -43.18 13.22
CA TYR A 83 34.28 -43.01 13.74
C TYR A 83 35.25 -43.85 12.90
N VAL A 84 36.39 -43.27 12.55
CA VAL A 84 37.43 -43.95 11.77
C VAL A 84 38.46 -44.53 12.72
N PHE A 85 38.74 -45.81 12.55
CA PHE A 85 39.80 -46.54 13.24
C PHE A 85 41.05 -46.57 12.34
N ASN A 86 42.12 -45.92 12.78
CA ASN A 86 43.40 -45.91 12.08
C ASN A 86 44.25 -47.13 12.50
N THR A 87 44.47 -48.05 11.57
CA THR A 87 45.23 -49.28 11.78
C THR A 87 46.75 -49.08 11.79
N ASP A 88 47.23 -47.93 11.33
CA ASP A 88 48.68 -47.65 11.22
C ASP A 88 49.25 -47.14 12.56
N VAL A 89 48.41 -46.49 13.38
CA VAL A 89 48.81 -45.95 14.70
C VAL A 89 49.30 -47.07 15.64
N PRO A 90 48.55 -48.18 15.84
CA PRO A 90 49.04 -49.30 16.66
C PRO A 90 50.38 -49.86 16.16
N GLN A 91 50.56 -50.00 14.84
CA GLN A 91 51.81 -50.52 14.27
C GLN A 91 53.00 -49.58 14.50
N LEU A 92 52.79 -48.27 14.35
CA LEU A 92 53.83 -47.26 14.59
C LEU A 92 54.21 -47.20 16.07
N VAL A 93 53.22 -47.31 16.96
CA VAL A 93 53.43 -47.26 18.41
C VAL A 93 54.11 -48.54 18.90
N ASN A 94 53.72 -49.72 18.40
CA ASN A 94 54.39 -51.00 18.70
C ASN A 94 55.87 -51.00 18.27
N LYS A 95 56.23 -50.38 17.13
CA LYS A 95 57.64 -50.26 16.70
C LYS A 95 58.49 -49.41 17.66
N LYS A 96 57.89 -48.38 18.26
CA LYS A 96 58.56 -47.47 19.20
C LYS A 96 58.53 -47.97 20.64
N LEU A 97 57.75 -49.01 20.94
CA LEU A 97 57.61 -49.54 22.30
C LEU A 97 58.96 -49.97 22.88
N ALA A 98 59.80 -50.64 22.08
CA ALA A 98 61.12 -51.09 22.52
C ALA A 98 62.05 -49.91 22.85
N GLU A 99 62.02 -48.85 22.04
CA GLU A 99 62.77 -47.61 22.26
C GLU A 99 62.30 -46.91 23.54
N ASN A 100 60.99 -46.75 23.72
CA ASN A 100 60.41 -46.12 24.91
C ASN A 100 60.65 -46.92 26.20
N ILE A 101 60.71 -48.25 26.12
CA ILE A 101 61.10 -49.10 27.26
C ILE A 101 62.55 -48.83 27.64
N SER A 102 63.47 -48.72 26.67
CA SER A 102 64.88 -48.43 26.96
C SER A 102 65.15 -47.01 27.47
N GLU A 103 64.26 -46.06 27.21
CA GLU A 103 64.37 -44.68 27.74
C GLU A 103 63.84 -44.55 29.17
N ILE A 104 62.82 -45.33 29.55
CA ILE A 104 62.11 -45.19 30.84
C ILE A 104 62.66 -46.14 31.92
N PHE A 105 63.15 -47.32 31.54
CA PHE A 105 63.69 -48.31 32.47
C PHE A 105 65.23 -48.29 32.48
N THR A 106 65.83 -48.43 33.66
CA THR A 106 67.30 -48.52 33.79
C THR A 106 67.84 -49.85 33.25
N GLU A 107 69.11 -49.89 32.83
CA GLU A 107 69.74 -51.13 32.33
C GLU A 107 69.67 -52.28 33.35
N GLU A 108 69.70 -51.98 34.65
CA GLU A 108 69.59 -52.97 35.74
C GLU A 108 68.17 -53.56 35.85
N GLU A 109 67.13 -52.75 35.65
CA GLU A 109 65.73 -53.19 35.66
C GLU A 109 65.39 -54.05 34.44
N ILE A 110 65.93 -53.67 33.27
CA ILE A 110 65.80 -54.43 32.03
C ILE A 110 66.52 -55.78 32.14
N ALA A 111 67.71 -55.83 32.76
CA ALA A 111 68.45 -57.07 32.95
C ALA A 111 67.72 -58.07 33.88
N LYS A 112 66.94 -57.57 34.86
CA LYS A 112 66.24 -58.40 35.85
C LYS A 112 64.90 -58.93 35.34
N ASN A 113 64.10 -58.08 34.70
CA ASN A 113 62.70 -58.39 34.33
C ASN A 113 62.32 -58.00 32.88
N GLY A 114 63.29 -57.69 32.01
CA GLY A 114 63.03 -57.12 30.68
C GLY A 114 62.14 -57.96 29.77
N VAL A 115 62.27 -59.30 29.79
CA VAL A 115 61.42 -60.20 28.99
C VAL A 115 59.96 -60.12 29.42
N GLU A 116 59.70 -60.05 30.73
CA GLU A 116 58.36 -59.96 31.30
C GLU A 116 57.76 -58.57 31.07
N LEU A 117 58.55 -57.50 31.21
CA LEU A 117 58.15 -56.12 30.93
C LEU A 117 57.76 -55.93 29.46
N VAL A 118 58.58 -56.40 28.52
CA VAL A 118 58.28 -56.29 27.07
C VAL A 118 57.02 -57.08 26.73
N LYS A 119 56.87 -58.29 27.28
CA LYS A 119 55.69 -59.13 27.05
C LYS A 119 54.42 -58.50 27.60
N PHE A 120 54.44 -58.04 28.85
CA PHE A 120 53.31 -57.36 29.48
C PHE A 120 52.93 -56.09 28.72
N SER A 121 53.92 -55.24 28.41
CA SER A 121 53.68 -53.98 27.72
C SER A 121 53.13 -54.19 26.31
N THR A 122 53.62 -55.18 25.57
CA THR A 122 53.10 -55.50 24.22
C THR A 122 51.66 -56.02 24.29
N GLN A 123 51.37 -56.94 25.21
CA GLN A 123 50.02 -57.51 25.36
C GLN A 123 48.98 -56.47 25.79
N LEU A 124 49.33 -55.62 26.75
CA LEU A 124 48.44 -54.56 27.22
C LEU A 124 48.22 -53.49 26.14
N LEU A 125 49.26 -53.15 25.37
CA LEU A 125 49.15 -52.20 24.26
C LEU A 125 48.26 -52.75 23.13
N ASP A 126 48.38 -54.03 22.81
CA ASP A 126 47.51 -54.69 21.82
C ASP A 126 46.05 -54.75 22.30
N ASP A 127 45.77 -55.02 23.59
CA ASP A 127 44.41 -54.99 24.14
C ASP A 127 43.80 -53.58 24.11
N ILE A 128 44.57 -52.56 24.51
CA ILE A 128 44.16 -51.15 24.43
C ILE A 128 43.77 -50.78 22.99
N TYR A 129 44.61 -51.12 22.01
CA TYR A 129 44.33 -50.80 20.61
C TYR A 129 43.25 -51.67 19.98
N SER A 130 43.03 -52.89 20.46
CA SER A 130 41.93 -53.76 19.99
C SER A 130 40.55 -53.14 20.26
N ARG A 131 40.42 -52.41 21.37
CA ARG A 131 39.22 -51.65 21.77
C ARG A 131 39.14 -50.28 21.10
N GLY A 132 40.30 -49.74 20.70
CA GLY A 132 40.44 -48.41 20.10
C GLY A 132 40.50 -47.32 21.18
N VAL A 133 41.33 -46.31 20.91
CA VAL A 133 41.58 -45.16 21.78
C VAL A 133 41.02 -43.91 21.10
N LEU A 134 39.98 -43.35 21.70
CA LEU A 134 39.30 -42.15 21.24
C LEU A 134 39.83 -40.90 21.93
N ALA A 135 40.23 -39.91 21.11
CA ALA A 135 40.41 -38.53 21.55
C ALA A 135 39.02 -37.89 21.72
N GLU A 136 38.50 -37.89 22.94
CA GLU A 136 37.16 -37.40 23.23
C GLU A 136 37.11 -35.87 23.16
N ILE A 137 36.51 -35.33 22.09
CA ILE A 137 36.28 -33.88 21.93
C ILE A 137 34.86 -33.48 22.39
N LYS A 138 33.88 -34.37 22.21
CA LYS A 138 32.48 -34.19 22.64
C LYS A 138 31.93 -35.51 23.19
N PRO A 139 31.44 -35.55 24.44
CA PRO A 139 30.90 -36.78 25.02
C PRO A 139 29.56 -37.15 24.38
N LEU A 140 29.38 -38.45 24.10
CA LEU A 140 28.10 -39.06 23.72
C LEU A 140 27.56 -39.90 24.87
N ASP A 141 26.27 -40.25 24.80
CA ASP A 141 25.66 -41.23 25.70
C ASP A 141 26.43 -42.56 25.62
N GLU A 142 26.81 -43.09 26.77
CA GLU A 142 27.64 -44.30 26.91
C GLU A 142 27.04 -45.54 26.24
N ASN A 143 25.71 -45.63 26.19
CA ASN A 143 25.01 -46.76 25.58
C ASN A 143 24.64 -46.52 24.11
N ARG A 144 25.03 -45.39 23.53
CA ARG A 144 24.76 -45.09 22.11
C ARG A 144 25.59 -46.01 21.21
N ILE A 145 24.96 -46.52 20.16
CA ILE A 145 25.66 -47.25 19.09
C ILE A 145 26.42 -46.24 18.24
N VAL A 146 27.64 -46.61 17.82
CA VAL A 146 28.50 -45.87 16.89
C VAL A 146 29.04 -46.82 15.83
N TYR A 147 29.26 -46.32 14.61
CA TYR A 147 29.91 -47.08 13.56
C TYR A 147 31.42 -46.88 13.62
N LEU A 148 32.17 -47.96 13.86
CA LEU A 148 33.63 -48.00 13.77
C LEU A 148 34.04 -48.46 12.38
N LYS A 149 34.56 -47.52 11.57
CA LYS A 149 35.08 -47.81 10.24
C LYS A 149 36.53 -48.26 10.33
N LYS A 150 36.77 -49.55 10.07
CA LYS A 150 38.09 -50.18 9.96
C LYS A 150 38.36 -50.45 8.48
N GLY A 151 39.18 -49.62 7.85
CA GLY A 151 39.40 -49.68 6.39
C GLY A 151 38.11 -49.43 5.61
N ASN A 152 37.60 -50.44 4.89
CA ASN A 152 36.39 -50.36 4.06
C ASN A 152 35.12 -50.94 4.72
N GLN A 153 35.21 -51.45 5.96
CA GLN A 153 34.07 -52.01 6.68
C GLN A 153 33.71 -51.15 7.88
N ALA A 154 32.41 -50.98 8.13
CA ALA A 154 31.89 -50.32 9.32
C ALA A 154 31.25 -51.38 10.24
N GLU A 155 31.69 -51.42 11.49
CA GLU A 155 31.17 -52.31 12.52
C GLU A 155 30.37 -51.52 13.55
N GLU A 156 29.30 -52.10 14.09
CA GLU A 156 28.56 -51.49 15.19
C GLU A 156 29.29 -51.74 16.51
N ALA A 157 29.56 -50.67 17.24
CA ALA A 157 30.12 -50.72 18.58
C ALA A 157 29.28 -49.85 19.52
N VAL A 158 29.24 -50.23 20.79
CA VAL A 158 28.65 -49.37 21.84
C VAL A 158 29.69 -48.33 22.22
N TYR A 159 29.32 -47.05 22.33
CA TYR A 159 30.27 -45.95 22.59
C TYR A 159 31.17 -46.21 23.81
N LYS A 160 30.63 -46.79 24.89
CA LYS A 160 31.42 -47.17 26.07
C LYS A 160 32.51 -48.23 25.84
N SER A 161 32.37 -49.05 24.79
CA SER A 161 33.34 -50.12 24.50
C SER A 161 34.65 -49.62 23.91
N VAL A 162 34.66 -48.39 23.39
CA VAL A 162 35.86 -47.68 22.94
C VAL A 162 36.50 -46.97 24.14
N LEU A 163 37.79 -47.20 24.36
CA LEU A 163 38.52 -46.56 25.45
C LEU A 163 38.74 -45.09 25.11
N LYS A 164 38.48 -44.20 26.07
CA LYS A 164 38.81 -42.77 25.92
C LYS A 164 40.19 -42.54 26.51
N GLU A 165 40.92 -41.57 25.97
CA GLU A 165 42.27 -41.23 26.42
C GLU A 165 42.36 -41.01 27.95
N LYS A 166 41.32 -40.40 28.55
CA LYS A 166 41.22 -40.20 30.00
C LYS A 166 41.10 -41.50 30.82
N GLU A 167 40.56 -42.57 30.24
CA GLU A 167 40.34 -43.87 30.89
C GLU A 167 41.60 -44.76 30.84
N ILE A 168 42.59 -44.42 30.00
CA ILE A 168 43.81 -45.21 29.81
C ILE A 168 44.57 -45.39 31.13
N LYS A 169 44.67 -44.34 31.95
CA LYS A 169 45.35 -44.40 33.24
C LYS A 169 44.73 -45.43 34.18
N ASP A 170 43.40 -45.43 34.28
CA ASP A 170 42.68 -46.36 35.16
C ASP A 170 42.74 -47.79 34.62
N TYR A 171 42.66 -47.93 33.29
CA TYR A 171 42.79 -49.21 32.60
C TYR A 171 44.17 -49.86 32.81
N VAL A 172 45.24 -49.07 32.65
CA VAL A 172 46.62 -49.52 32.86
C VAL A 172 46.86 -49.87 34.33
N ASN A 173 46.32 -49.09 35.29
CA ASN A 173 46.41 -49.43 36.71
C ASN A 173 45.78 -50.78 37.04
N LEU A 174 44.58 -51.06 36.53
CA LEU A 174 43.92 -52.35 36.70
C LEU A 174 44.73 -53.51 36.09
N ALA A 175 45.35 -53.30 34.93
CA ALA A 175 46.21 -54.31 34.33
C ALA A 175 47.49 -54.58 35.15
N ILE A 176 48.10 -53.53 35.72
CA ILE A 176 49.27 -53.63 36.60
C ILE A 176 48.92 -54.38 37.89
N ASP A 177 47.77 -54.07 38.50
CA ASP A 177 47.31 -54.72 39.75
C ASP A 177 47.20 -56.24 39.61
N ASN A 178 46.79 -56.69 38.42
CA ASN A 178 46.63 -58.10 38.06
C ASN A 178 47.94 -58.77 37.54
N SER A 179 49.07 -58.07 37.58
CA SER A 179 50.38 -58.57 37.10
C SER A 179 51.38 -58.77 38.25
N SER A 180 52.52 -59.39 37.99
CA SER A 180 53.67 -59.47 38.92
C SER A 180 54.53 -58.19 38.96
N LEU A 181 54.14 -57.15 38.22
CA LEU A 181 54.97 -55.97 37.92
C LEU A 181 54.59 -54.74 38.74
N GLN A 182 53.90 -54.88 39.89
CA GLN A 182 53.43 -53.74 40.68
C GLN A 182 54.56 -52.80 41.13
N GLN A 183 55.77 -53.31 41.31
CA GLN A 183 56.95 -52.51 41.68
C GLN A 183 57.34 -51.46 40.62
N TYR A 184 56.95 -51.67 39.35
CA TYR A 184 57.24 -50.78 38.22
C TYR A 184 56.08 -49.85 37.86
N ARG A 185 55.09 -49.70 38.75
CA ARG A 185 53.84 -48.98 38.46
C ARG A 185 54.06 -47.59 37.84
N ASN A 186 54.92 -46.78 38.44
CA ASN A 186 55.15 -45.40 37.98
C ASN A 186 55.79 -45.38 36.59
N ALA A 187 56.80 -46.22 36.36
CA ALA A 187 57.48 -46.35 35.07
C ALA A 187 56.55 -46.90 33.97
N LEU A 188 55.68 -47.88 34.30
CA LEU A 188 54.69 -48.40 33.36
C LEU A 188 53.61 -47.36 33.04
N LEU A 189 53.12 -46.60 34.02
CA LEU A 189 52.17 -45.52 33.76
C LEU A 189 52.78 -44.42 32.87
N GLU A 190 54.04 -44.06 33.10
CA GLU A 190 54.78 -43.12 32.26
C GLU A 190 54.98 -43.67 30.84
N LEU A 191 55.33 -44.95 30.71
CA LEU A 191 55.47 -45.63 29.43
C LEU A 191 54.17 -45.55 28.63
N PHE A 192 53.04 -45.96 29.19
CA PHE A 192 51.77 -45.95 28.48
C PHE A 192 51.26 -44.54 28.21
N PHE A 193 51.48 -43.58 29.11
CA PHE A 193 51.11 -42.18 28.89
C PHE A 193 51.89 -41.54 27.73
N ASN A 194 53.19 -41.84 27.60
CA ASN A 194 54.03 -41.31 26.53
C ASN A 194 53.87 -42.07 25.20
N THR A 195 53.40 -43.33 25.25
CA THR A 195 53.37 -44.24 24.11
C THR A 195 51.98 -44.31 23.46
N VAL A 196 50.89 -44.34 24.23
CA VAL A 196 49.53 -44.48 23.71
C VAL A 196 49.11 -43.21 22.98
N LYS A 197 48.65 -43.36 21.73
CA LYS A 197 48.09 -42.27 20.93
C LYS A 197 46.68 -42.63 20.48
N PRO A 198 45.75 -41.66 20.42
CA PRO A 198 44.42 -41.91 19.88
C PRO A 198 44.47 -42.44 18.44
N ASN A 199 43.81 -43.57 18.19
CA ASN A 199 43.67 -44.18 16.87
C ASN A 199 42.23 -44.19 16.36
N VAL A 200 41.27 -43.75 17.18
CA VAL A 200 39.87 -43.57 16.80
C VAL A 200 39.55 -42.07 16.76
N LYS A 201 38.96 -41.60 15.66
CA LYS A 201 38.52 -40.20 15.49
C LYS A 201 37.13 -40.14 14.87
N ALA A 202 36.30 -39.20 15.31
CA ALA A 202 35.00 -38.95 14.70
C ALA A 202 35.15 -38.51 13.23
N ASP A 203 34.36 -39.10 12.34
CA ASP A 203 34.26 -38.72 10.93
C ASP A 203 32.96 -37.93 10.73
N GLU A 204 33.02 -36.64 11.04
CA GLU A 204 31.88 -35.73 10.90
C GLU A 204 31.44 -35.60 9.43
N ALA A 205 32.38 -35.70 8.48
CA ALA A 205 32.08 -35.60 7.06
C ALA A 205 31.25 -36.79 6.57
N LEU A 206 31.67 -38.02 6.88
CA LEU A 206 30.93 -39.23 6.53
C LEU A 206 29.59 -39.30 7.26
N THR A 207 29.57 -38.91 8.54
CA THR A 207 28.35 -38.82 9.35
C THR A 207 27.34 -37.87 8.74
N GLN A 208 27.77 -36.69 8.29
CA GLN A 208 26.89 -35.71 7.68
C GLN A 208 26.41 -36.16 6.29
N GLN A 209 27.28 -36.79 5.50
CA GLN A 209 26.94 -37.32 4.18
C GLN A 209 25.89 -38.44 4.25
N ASP A 210 26.02 -39.38 5.19
CA ASP A 210 25.02 -40.44 5.42
C ASP A 210 23.68 -39.84 5.88
N LEU A 211 23.72 -38.87 6.79
CA LEU A 211 22.53 -38.17 7.25
C LEU A 211 21.80 -37.47 6.10
N GLU A 212 22.52 -36.75 5.26
CA GLU A 212 21.93 -36.07 4.08
C GLU A 212 21.33 -37.07 3.09
N THR A 213 22.00 -38.20 2.87
CA THR A 213 21.49 -39.28 2.02
C THR A 213 20.15 -39.81 2.55
N LYS A 214 20.07 -40.08 3.87
CA LYS A 214 18.83 -40.53 4.53
C LYS A 214 17.73 -39.46 4.46
N LEU A 215 18.05 -38.19 4.68
CA LEU A 215 17.09 -37.09 4.58
C LEU A 215 16.57 -36.91 3.14
N ASN A 216 17.39 -37.15 2.13
CA ASN A 216 17.01 -37.05 0.71
C ASN A 216 16.10 -38.21 0.25
N THR A 217 16.05 -39.32 0.99
CA THR A 217 15.14 -40.45 0.69
C THR A 217 13.71 -40.29 1.21
N ILE A 218 13.43 -39.20 1.95
CA ILE A 218 12.09 -38.94 2.49
C ILE A 218 11.09 -38.75 1.34
N SER A 219 10.06 -39.59 1.30
CA SER A 219 8.95 -39.44 0.34
C SER A 219 8.01 -38.32 0.78
N TYR A 220 7.65 -37.45 -0.17
CA TYR A 220 6.71 -36.34 0.03
C TYR A 220 5.24 -36.76 -0.09
N THR A 221 4.97 -38.03 -0.38
CA THR A 221 3.62 -38.56 -0.65
C THR A 221 3.30 -39.75 0.25
N ARG A 222 2.04 -39.86 0.70
CA ARG A 222 1.54 -40.97 1.52
C ARG A 222 0.95 -42.13 0.71
N GLY A 223 0.61 -41.88 -0.54
CA GLY A 223 -0.05 -42.83 -1.44
C GLY A 223 -0.68 -42.11 -2.62
N SER A 224 -1.56 -42.79 -3.35
CA SER A 224 -2.28 -42.23 -4.50
C SER A 224 -3.78 -42.56 -4.44
N VAL A 225 -4.59 -41.66 -4.98
CA VAL A 225 -6.02 -41.86 -5.23
C VAL A 225 -6.21 -42.12 -6.72
N VAL A 226 -6.88 -43.23 -7.05
CA VAL A 226 -7.15 -43.64 -8.44
C VAL A 226 -8.38 -42.89 -8.97
N GLN A 227 -8.39 -42.58 -10.25
CA GLN A 227 -9.51 -42.01 -10.98
C GLN A 227 -10.80 -42.82 -10.73
N GLY A 228 -11.91 -42.12 -10.53
CA GLY A 228 -13.21 -42.71 -10.23
C GLY A 228 -13.40 -43.10 -8.76
N SER A 229 -12.38 -43.00 -7.91
CA SER A 229 -12.52 -43.23 -6.46
C SER A 229 -13.41 -42.17 -5.81
N LYS A 230 -14.32 -42.58 -4.92
CA LYS A 230 -15.13 -41.63 -4.13
C LYS A 230 -14.26 -40.88 -3.12
N ILE A 231 -14.23 -39.56 -3.21
CA ILE A 231 -13.44 -38.71 -2.30
C ILE A 231 -14.28 -38.28 -1.10
N ILE A 232 -15.45 -37.70 -1.35
CA ILE A 232 -16.34 -37.19 -0.30
C ILE A 232 -17.79 -37.18 -0.78
N SER A 233 -18.72 -37.61 0.09
CA SER A 233 -20.16 -37.61 -0.20
C SER A 233 -20.82 -36.31 0.26
N ARG A 234 -21.95 -35.92 -0.36
CA ARG A 234 -22.75 -34.76 0.09
C ARG A 234 -23.13 -34.92 1.56
N GLY A 235 -22.89 -33.88 2.35
CA GLY A 235 -23.17 -33.84 3.79
C GLY A 235 -22.06 -34.39 4.68
N GLU A 236 -21.02 -35.02 4.14
CA GLU A 236 -19.89 -35.50 4.93
C GLU A 236 -18.99 -34.33 5.37
N ILE A 237 -18.51 -34.36 6.62
CA ILE A 237 -17.65 -33.32 7.17
C ILE A 237 -16.24 -33.39 6.55
N ILE A 238 -15.70 -32.23 6.17
CA ILE A 238 -14.36 -32.07 5.59
C ILE A 238 -13.32 -31.99 6.71
N GLU A 239 -12.84 -33.16 7.17
CA GLU A 239 -11.81 -33.27 8.22
C GLU A 239 -10.81 -34.41 7.97
N GLY A 240 -9.66 -34.32 8.65
CA GLY A 240 -8.62 -35.36 8.67
C GLY A 240 -8.13 -35.78 7.29
N ASN A 241 -8.24 -37.07 7.00
CA ASN A 241 -7.78 -37.65 5.73
C ASN A 241 -8.54 -37.09 4.52
N LYS A 242 -9.83 -36.78 4.65
CA LYS A 242 -10.63 -36.23 3.54
C LYS A 242 -10.16 -34.83 3.15
N LEU A 243 -9.88 -33.99 4.15
CA LEU A 243 -9.29 -32.66 3.92
C LEU A 243 -7.93 -32.79 3.20
N SER A 244 -7.09 -33.72 3.62
CA SER A 244 -5.76 -33.95 3.01
C SER A 244 -5.87 -34.42 1.55
N ILE A 245 -6.81 -35.32 1.26
CA ILE A 245 -7.11 -35.80 -0.10
C ILE A 245 -7.66 -34.65 -0.95
N LEU A 246 -8.62 -33.88 -0.44
CA LEU A 246 -9.22 -32.75 -1.15
C LEU A 246 -8.20 -31.64 -1.42
N ALA A 247 -7.33 -31.33 -0.46
CA ALA A 247 -6.25 -30.37 -0.63
C ALA A 247 -5.22 -30.84 -1.67
N SER A 248 -4.86 -32.13 -1.66
CA SER A 248 -3.97 -32.73 -2.66
C SER A 248 -4.60 -32.71 -4.05
N LEU A 249 -5.89 -33.06 -4.16
CA LEU A 249 -6.64 -32.98 -5.42
C LEU A 249 -6.69 -31.54 -5.93
N LYS A 250 -7.02 -30.57 -5.07
CA LYS A 250 -7.07 -29.16 -5.43
C LYS A 250 -5.72 -28.69 -5.98
N LYS A 251 -4.63 -29.01 -5.28
CA LYS A 251 -3.27 -28.63 -5.69
C LYS A 251 -2.86 -29.27 -7.02
N GLU A 252 -3.18 -30.55 -7.23
CA GLU A 252 -2.90 -31.25 -8.49
C GLU A 252 -3.80 -30.76 -9.64
N TYR A 253 -5.06 -30.43 -9.35
CA TYR A 253 -5.98 -29.85 -10.33
C TYR A 253 -5.51 -28.46 -10.78
N GLU A 254 -5.01 -27.66 -9.85
CA GLU A 254 -4.47 -26.32 -10.11
C GLU A 254 -3.06 -26.36 -10.75
N SER A 255 -2.30 -27.44 -10.58
CA SER A 255 -0.96 -27.64 -11.18
C SER A 255 -1.00 -28.20 -12.60
N LYS A 256 -2.07 -28.91 -12.98
CA LYS A 256 -2.22 -29.46 -14.32
C LYS A 256 -2.25 -28.35 -15.37
N ILE A 257 -1.15 -28.27 -16.13
CA ILE A 257 -1.01 -27.38 -17.28
C ILE A 257 -1.99 -27.87 -18.34
N TRP A 258 -3.06 -27.11 -18.54
CA TRP A 258 -4.02 -27.38 -19.60
C TRP A 258 -3.40 -27.06 -20.98
N THR A 259 -3.97 -27.67 -22.02
CA THR A 259 -3.76 -27.24 -23.40
C THR A 259 -4.01 -25.73 -23.57
N GLU A 260 -3.23 -25.07 -24.43
CA GLU A 260 -3.32 -23.64 -24.77
C GLU A 260 -4.79 -23.15 -24.94
N THR A 261 -5.67 -23.97 -25.51
CA THR A 261 -7.10 -23.66 -25.71
C THR A 261 -7.86 -23.35 -24.42
N ASN A 262 -7.64 -24.07 -23.33
CA ASN A 262 -8.36 -23.85 -22.07
C ASN A 262 -7.86 -22.60 -21.34
N TYR A 263 -6.58 -22.24 -21.53
CA TYR A 263 -6.02 -20.99 -21.02
C TYR A 263 -6.73 -19.77 -21.62
N TYR A 264 -6.89 -19.71 -22.95
CA TYR A 264 -7.58 -18.59 -23.61
C TYR A 264 -9.05 -18.45 -23.18
N ILE A 265 -9.75 -19.56 -22.94
CA ILE A 265 -11.15 -19.54 -22.47
C ILE A 265 -11.25 -18.97 -21.04
N VAL A 266 -10.36 -19.36 -20.13
CA VAL A 266 -10.33 -18.81 -18.77
C VAL A 266 -9.99 -17.31 -18.78
N VAL A 267 -8.99 -16.91 -19.57
CA VAL A 267 -8.63 -15.49 -19.74
C VAL A 267 -9.79 -14.69 -20.33
N LEU A 268 -10.53 -15.25 -21.30
CA LEU A 268 -11.74 -14.62 -21.84
C LEU A 268 -12.80 -14.41 -20.76
N GLY A 269 -13.06 -15.44 -19.93
CA GLY A 269 -13.99 -15.33 -18.80
C GLY A 269 -13.63 -14.22 -17.82
N TYR A 270 -12.36 -14.16 -17.41
CA TYR A 270 -11.87 -13.06 -16.56
C TYR A 270 -11.98 -11.70 -17.26
N THR A 271 -11.66 -11.63 -18.55
CA THR A 271 -11.78 -10.40 -19.35
C THR A 271 -13.22 -9.91 -19.37
N MET A 272 -14.20 -10.79 -19.60
CA MET A 272 -15.63 -10.42 -19.64
C MET A 272 -16.09 -9.85 -18.29
N LEU A 273 -15.70 -10.47 -17.18
CA LEU A 273 -16.11 -10.03 -15.83
C LEU A 273 -15.47 -8.68 -15.45
N VAL A 274 -14.17 -8.53 -15.68
CA VAL A 274 -13.45 -7.27 -15.41
C VAL A 274 -13.96 -6.15 -16.32
N ALA A 275 -14.14 -6.43 -17.61
CA ALA A 275 -14.74 -5.52 -18.57
C ALA A 275 -16.12 -5.06 -18.11
N LEU A 276 -16.99 -5.98 -17.71
CA LEU A 276 -18.34 -5.65 -17.23
C LEU A 276 -18.29 -4.74 -15.99
N ALA A 277 -17.45 -5.05 -15.00
CA ALA A 277 -17.31 -4.23 -13.80
C ALA A 277 -16.83 -2.81 -14.12
N LEU A 278 -15.77 -2.67 -14.92
CA LEU A 278 -15.25 -1.36 -15.33
C LEU A 278 -16.21 -0.60 -16.26
N LEU A 279 -17.00 -1.31 -17.07
CA LEU A 279 -18.03 -0.71 -17.91
C LEU A 279 -19.15 -0.13 -17.04
N MET A 280 -19.60 -0.86 -16.02
CA MET A 280 -20.58 -0.37 -15.06
C MET A 280 -20.08 0.89 -14.35
N LEU A 281 -18.80 0.96 -13.99
CA LEU A 281 -18.19 2.17 -13.46
C LEU A 281 -18.21 3.33 -14.47
N MET A 282 -17.81 3.07 -15.72
CA MET A 282 -17.79 4.09 -16.78
C MET A 282 -19.20 4.63 -17.04
N LEU A 283 -20.22 3.77 -17.11
CA LEU A 283 -21.61 4.14 -17.28
C LEU A 283 -22.16 4.93 -16.07
N PHE A 284 -21.77 4.56 -14.85
CA PHE A 284 -22.12 5.31 -13.65
C PHE A 284 -21.55 6.73 -13.69
N ILE A 285 -20.27 6.88 -14.03
CA ILE A 285 -19.62 8.20 -14.16
C ILE A 285 -20.28 9.01 -15.26
N TYR A 286 -20.52 8.42 -16.44
CA TYR A 286 -21.20 9.07 -17.55
C TYR A 286 -22.60 9.59 -17.18
N LYS A 287 -23.42 8.74 -16.53
CA LYS A 287 -24.83 9.06 -16.25
C LYS A 287 -25.00 9.99 -15.05
N TYR A 288 -24.25 9.76 -13.98
CA TYR A 288 -24.48 10.42 -12.69
C TYR A 288 -23.42 11.47 -12.34
N ARG A 289 -22.28 11.51 -13.03
CA ARG A 289 -21.15 12.42 -12.76
C ARG A 289 -20.57 13.02 -14.06
N PRO A 290 -21.37 13.74 -14.86
CA PRO A 290 -20.90 14.28 -16.15
C PRO A 290 -19.66 15.18 -16.02
N PHE A 291 -19.56 16.00 -14.97
CA PHE A 291 -18.38 16.84 -14.71
C PHE A 291 -17.09 16.07 -14.38
N ILE A 292 -17.22 14.80 -13.97
CA ILE A 292 -16.10 13.89 -13.80
C ILE A 292 -15.82 13.20 -15.13
N PHE A 293 -16.86 12.74 -15.82
CA PHE A 293 -16.74 12.12 -17.13
C PHE A 293 -16.01 13.02 -18.12
N GLU A 294 -16.39 14.28 -18.29
CA GLU A 294 -15.79 15.16 -19.29
C GLU A 294 -14.29 15.40 -19.07
N ASN A 295 -13.80 15.27 -17.83
CA ASN A 295 -12.41 15.48 -17.48
C ASN A 295 -11.60 14.16 -17.52
N ASN A 296 -10.76 13.98 -18.54
CA ASN A 296 -9.93 12.79 -18.70
C ASN A 296 -9.02 12.50 -17.50
N THR A 297 -8.48 13.52 -16.84
CA THR A 297 -7.60 13.36 -15.66
C THR A 297 -8.37 12.76 -14.48
N LYS A 298 -9.60 13.22 -14.23
CA LYS A 298 -10.46 12.67 -13.16
C LYS A 298 -10.84 11.21 -13.43
N VAL A 299 -11.21 10.87 -14.67
CA VAL A 299 -11.51 9.46 -15.03
C VAL A 299 -10.26 8.59 -14.90
N THR A 300 -9.11 9.08 -15.38
CA THR A 300 -7.82 8.38 -15.26
C THR A 300 -7.46 8.14 -13.80
N PHE A 301 -7.64 9.14 -12.94
CA PHE A 301 -7.40 9.02 -11.50
C PHE A 301 -8.22 7.89 -10.86
N ILE A 302 -9.51 7.78 -11.19
CA ILE A 302 -10.39 6.73 -10.65
C ILE A 302 -9.91 5.35 -11.12
N PHE A 303 -9.69 5.17 -12.43
CA PHE A 303 -9.24 3.89 -12.99
C PHE A 303 -7.86 3.50 -12.49
N PHE A 304 -6.93 4.45 -12.37
CA PHE A 304 -5.60 4.24 -11.82
C PHE A 304 -5.67 3.69 -10.39
N ASN A 305 -6.47 4.29 -9.51
CA ASN A 305 -6.60 3.83 -8.12
C ASN A 305 -7.15 2.40 -8.03
N ILE A 306 -8.16 2.07 -8.83
CA ILE A 306 -8.72 0.70 -8.89
C ILE A 306 -7.66 -0.29 -9.36
N VAL A 307 -7.01 0.00 -10.48
CA VAL A 307 -5.97 -0.84 -11.06
C VAL A 307 -4.83 -1.05 -10.06
N MET A 308 -4.31 0.01 -9.44
CA MET A 308 -3.22 -0.08 -8.46
C MET A 308 -3.59 -0.94 -7.25
N LEU A 309 -4.80 -0.81 -6.72
CA LEU A 309 -5.23 -1.65 -5.59
C LEU A 309 -5.42 -3.11 -5.98
N VAL A 310 -5.97 -3.38 -7.16
CA VAL A 310 -6.09 -4.75 -7.66
C VAL A 310 -4.70 -5.38 -7.86
N LEU A 311 -3.77 -4.64 -8.45
CA LEU A 311 -2.37 -5.07 -8.60
C LEU A 311 -1.71 -5.34 -7.25
N LEU A 312 -1.90 -4.45 -6.27
CA LEU A 312 -1.33 -4.59 -4.93
C LEU A 312 -1.88 -5.83 -4.21
N SER A 313 -3.20 -6.05 -4.25
CA SER A 313 -3.87 -7.23 -3.68
C SER A 313 -3.38 -8.54 -4.30
N ILE A 314 -3.29 -8.60 -5.63
CA ILE A 314 -2.83 -9.81 -6.33
C ILE A 314 -1.35 -10.08 -6.06
N THR A 315 -0.53 -9.03 -6.02
CA THR A 315 0.90 -9.12 -5.69
C THR A 315 1.08 -9.61 -4.26
N ALA A 316 0.30 -9.10 -3.30
CA ALA A 316 0.33 -9.57 -1.92
C ALA A 316 0.04 -11.07 -1.83
N ILE A 317 -0.99 -11.56 -2.52
CA ILE A 317 -1.32 -12.99 -2.56
C ILE A 317 -0.18 -13.80 -3.17
N LYS A 318 0.33 -13.37 -4.32
CA LYS A 318 1.33 -14.12 -5.09
C LYS A 318 2.67 -14.26 -4.37
N TRP A 319 3.12 -13.20 -3.71
CA TRP A 319 4.48 -13.13 -3.14
C TRP A 319 4.53 -13.38 -1.63
N LEU A 320 3.50 -12.98 -0.88
CA LEU A 320 3.47 -13.12 0.57
C LEU A 320 2.60 -14.32 1.01
N GLY A 321 1.68 -14.76 0.16
CA GLY A 321 0.75 -15.85 0.43
C GLY A 321 -0.66 -15.38 0.84
N ASN A 322 -1.58 -16.34 0.88
CA ASN A 322 -3.02 -16.07 1.02
C ASN A 322 -3.39 -15.28 2.29
N SER A 323 -2.75 -15.57 3.43
CA SER A 323 -3.07 -14.91 4.71
C SER A 323 -2.76 -13.41 4.73
N TYR A 324 -1.93 -12.91 3.81
CA TYR A 324 -1.52 -11.51 3.77
C TYR A 324 -2.45 -10.62 2.95
N ILE A 325 -3.50 -11.16 2.33
CA ILE A 325 -4.47 -10.34 1.58
C ILE A 325 -5.12 -9.25 2.43
N TYR A 326 -5.27 -9.51 3.73
CA TYR A 326 -5.87 -8.59 4.70
C TYR A 326 -4.95 -7.42 5.09
N ILE A 327 -3.66 -7.44 4.73
CA ILE A 327 -2.76 -6.30 4.93
C ILE A 327 -3.06 -5.15 3.97
N VAL A 328 -3.69 -5.44 2.82
CA VAL A 328 -3.93 -4.44 1.78
C VAL A 328 -5.09 -3.54 2.20
N PRO A 329 -4.86 -2.23 2.37
CA PRO A 329 -5.85 -1.31 2.91
C PRO A 329 -6.87 -0.88 1.85
N LEU A 330 -7.77 -1.77 1.45
CA LEU A 330 -8.71 -1.51 0.35
C LEU A 330 -9.63 -0.30 0.60
N CYS A 331 -9.93 0.00 1.88
CA CYS A 331 -10.69 1.18 2.29
C CYS A 331 -10.02 2.52 1.95
N ILE A 332 -8.74 2.54 1.54
CA ILE A 332 -8.11 3.74 0.97
C ILE A 332 -8.85 4.21 -0.29
N LEU A 333 -9.43 3.32 -1.08
CA LEU A 333 -10.16 3.68 -2.30
C LEU A 333 -11.36 4.60 -2.03
N PRO A 334 -12.36 4.19 -1.23
CA PRO A 334 -13.49 5.05 -0.93
C PRO A 334 -13.09 6.32 -0.19
N LEU A 335 -12.07 6.29 0.69
CA LEU A 335 -11.55 7.49 1.36
C LEU A 335 -10.95 8.50 0.36
N THR A 336 -10.12 8.02 -0.56
CA THR A 336 -9.46 8.85 -1.57
C THR A 336 -10.50 9.46 -2.51
N LEU A 337 -11.41 8.65 -3.02
CA LEU A 337 -12.44 9.15 -3.94
C LEU A 337 -13.44 10.09 -3.25
N LYS A 338 -13.72 9.90 -1.96
CA LYS A 338 -14.48 10.85 -1.13
C LYS A 338 -13.76 12.19 -1.01
N ALA A 339 -12.43 12.21 -0.88
CA ALA A 339 -11.65 13.43 -0.70
C ALA A 339 -11.56 14.31 -1.98
N PHE A 340 -11.62 13.71 -3.17
CA PHE A 340 -11.53 14.43 -4.45
C PHE A 340 -12.87 14.62 -5.16
N PHE A 341 -13.88 13.81 -4.83
CA PHE A 341 -15.17 13.79 -5.52
C PHE A 341 -16.33 13.73 -4.52
N ASP A 342 -16.90 12.54 -4.31
CA ASP A 342 -18.06 12.34 -3.45
C ASP A 342 -18.16 10.90 -2.94
N THR A 343 -18.89 10.73 -1.85
CA THR A 343 -19.05 9.44 -1.16
C THR A 343 -19.72 8.36 -2.01
N ARG A 344 -20.67 8.73 -2.89
CA ARG A 344 -21.41 7.75 -3.71
C ARG A 344 -20.51 7.13 -4.77
N LEU A 345 -19.70 7.94 -5.44
CA LEU A 345 -18.69 7.45 -6.38
C LEU A 345 -17.65 6.57 -5.67
N GLY A 346 -17.17 7.00 -4.51
CA GLY A 346 -16.21 6.24 -3.70
C GLY A 346 -16.73 4.84 -3.34
N MET A 347 -17.98 4.73 -2.88
CA MET A 347 -18.60 3.43 -2.58
C MET A 347 -18.76 2.56 -3.82
N PHE A 348 -19.25 3.14 -4.90
CA PHE A 348 -19.55 2.39 -6.12
C PHE A 348 -18.27 1.78 -6.72
N ALA A 349 -17.19 2.57 -6.79
CA ALA A 349 -15.88 2.09 -7.19
C ALA A 349 -15.31 1.04 -6.23
N HIS A 350 -15.51 1.21 -4.92
CA HIS A 350 -15.09 0.23 -3.90
C HIS A 350 -15.76 -1.12 -4.08
N VAL A 351 -17.10 -1.15 -4.19
CA VAL A 351 -17.86 -2.39 -4.38
C VAL A 351 -17.44 -3.11 -5.67
N LEU A 352 -17.28 -2.37 -6.78
CA LEU A 352 -16.81 -2.97 -8.03
C LEU A 352 -15.38 -3.54 -7.92
N THR A 353 -14.51 -2.87 -7.18
CA THR A 353 -13.14 -3.36 -6.91
C THR A 353 -13.17 -4.63 -6.07
N VAL A 354 -14.01 -4.69 -5.05
CA VAL A 354 -14.23 -5.89 -4.23
C VAL A 354 -14.77 -7.04 -5.08
N LEU A 355 -15.69 -6.78 -6.01
CA LEU A 355 -16.21 -7.80 -6.93
C LEU A 355 -15.11 -8.35 -7.86
N ILE A 356 -14.25 -7.48 -8.40
CA ILE A 356 -13.11 -7.88 -9.22
C ILE A 356 -12.16 -8.80 -8.42
N LEU A 357 -11.85 -8.43 -7.17
CA LEU A 357 -10.97 -9.21 -6.29
C LEU A 357 -11.61 -10.51 -5.80
N GLY A 358 -12.93 -10.55 -5.60
CA GLY A 358 -13.67 -11.73 -5.15
C GLY A 358 -13.46 -12.97 -6.04
N PHE A 359 -13.17 -12.79 -7.33
CA PHE A 359 -12.86 -13.91 -8.23
C PHE A 359 -11.47 -14.52 -8.00
N ILE A 360 -10.57 -13.83 -7.28
CA ILE A 360 -9.16 -14.21 -7.11
C ILE A 360 -8.87 -14.65 -5.68
N VAL A 361 -9.41 -13.94 -4.69
CA VAL A 361 -9.11 -14.16 -3.28
C VAL A 361 -9.69 -15.50 -2.79
N PRO A 362 -8.96 -16.30 -1.98
CA PRO A 362 -9.51 -17.48 -1.31
C PRO A 362 -10.56 -17.09 -0.26
N ASN A 363 -11.53 -17.96 0.04
CA ASN A 363 -12.65 -17.64 0.93
C ASN A 363 -13.36 -16.33 0.51
N SER A 364 -13.65 -16.21 -0.79
CA SER A 364 -14.11 -14.98 -1.44
C SER A 364 -15.34 -14.36 -0.77
N PHE A 365 -16.28 -15.16 -0.29
CA PHE A 365 -17.46 -14.67 0.41
C PHE A 365 -17.12 -13.92 1.71
N GLU A 366 -16.28 -14.52 2.56
CA GLU A 366 -15.82 -13.89 3.81
C GLU A 366 -15.07 -12.59 3.50
N TYR A 367 -14.11 -12.65 2.57
CA TYR A 367 -13.36 -11.48 2.14
C TYR A 367 -14.27 -10.36 1.63
N MET A 368 -15.19 -10.67 0.72
CA MET A 368 -16.12 -9.69 0.16
C MET A 368 -17.03 -9.09 1.24
N PHE A 369 -17.55 -9.90 2.16
CA PHE A 369 -18.37 -9.41 3.27
C PHE A 369 -17.58 -8.41 4.12
N LEU A 370 -16.37 -8.79 4.55
CA LEU A 370 -15.47 -7.95 5.34
C LEU A 370 -15.19 -6.61 4.64
N GLN A 371 -14.82 -6.65 3.36
CA GLN A 371 -14.47 -5.45 2.59
C GLN A 371 -15.68 -4.54 2.33
N ILE A 372 -16.86 -5.10 2.10
CA ILE A 372 -18.08 -4.32 1.89
C ILE A 372 -18.49 -3.63 3.18
N ILE A 373 -18.54 -4.34 4.32
CA ILE A 373 -18.97 -3.75 5.59
C ILE A 373 -17.99 -2.65 6.05
N ALA A 374 -16.68 -2.87 5.90
CA ALA A 374 -15.67 -1.85 6.19
C ALA A 374 -15.74 -0.65 5.23
N GLY A 375 -16.06 -0.88 3.95
CA GLY A 375 -16.34 0.17 2.97
C GLY A 375 -17.55 1.03 3.35
N ILE A 376 -18.62 0.41 3.85
CA ILE A 376 -19.81 1.13 4.35
C ILE A 376 -19.42 2.01 5.55
N VAL A 377 -18.69 1.45 6.53
CA VAL A 377 -18.23 2.18 7.73
C VAL A 377 -17.48 3.45 7.32
N THR A 378 -16.57 3.34 6.35
CA THR A 378 -15.79 4.46 5.80
C THR A 378 -16.65 5.66 5.37
N ILE A 379 -17.86 5.40 4.88
CA ILE A 379 -18.79 6.43 4.40
C ILE A 379 -19.64 6.98 5.53
N LEU A 380 -20.02 6.12 6.48
CA LEU A 380 -20.80 6.50 7.66
C LEU A 380 -19.97 7.32 8.66
N THR A 381 -18.65 7.18 8.68
CA THR A 381 -17.77 7.98 9.53
C THR A 381 -17.74 9.45 9.08
N THR A 382 -17.46 10.33 10.05
CA THR A 382 -17.47 11.80 9.91
C THR A 382 -16.81 12.28 8.61
N SER A 383 -17.44 13.27 7.98
CA SER A 383 -17.00 13.87 6.71
C SER A 383 -15.64 14.56 6.82
N GLU A 384 -15.26 14.99 8.02
CA GLU A 384 -14.06 15.76 8.32
C GLU A 384 -12.80 14.90 8.48
N LEU A 385 -12.46 14.12 7.45
CA LEU A 385 -11.26 13.26 7.43
C LEU A 385 -9.93 14.06 7.51
N TYR A 386 -10.01 15.37 7.31
CA TYR A 386 -8.87 16.27 7.44
C TYR A 386 -8.38 16.41 8.89
N LYS A 387 -9.28 16.31 9.87
CA LYS A 387 -8.90 16.31 11.28
C LYS A 387 -8.21 14.98 11.58
N ARG A 388 -6.95 15.02 11.98
CA ARG A 388 -6.16 13.83 12.33
C ARG A 388 -6.93 12.89 13.27
N ALA A 389 -7.56 13.43 14.30
CA ALA A 389 -8.38 12.66 15.24
C ALA A 389 -9.51 11.87 14.54
N ASN A 390 -10.23 12.49 13.60
CA ASN A 390 -11.31 11.82 12.87
C ASN A 390 -10.80 10.72 11.94
N LEU A 391 -9.62 10.90 11.33
CA LEU A 391 -8.98 9.84 10.56
C LEU A 391 -8.61 8.64 11.44
N PHE A 392 -7.99 8.88 12.61
CA PHE A 392 -7.66 7.80 13.55
C PHE A 392 -8.93 7.07 14.05
N ILE A 393 -10.01 7.80 14.34
CA ILE A 393 -11.29 7.21 14.70
C ILE A 393 -11.84 6.35 13.55
N SER A 394 -11.80 6.85 12.31
CA SER A 394 -12.25 6.11 11.13
C SER A 394 -11.48 4.82 10.94
N VAL A 395 -10.15 4.88 11.04
CA VAL A 395 -9.27 3.71 10.92
C VAL A 395 -9.52 2.72 12.06
N GLY A 396 -9.71 3.20 13.29
CA GLY A 396 -10.07 2.36 14.44
C GLY A 396 -11.41 1.64 14.24
N GLN A 397 -12.42 2.33 13.72
CA GLN A 397 -13.72 1.74 13.39
C GLN A 397 -13.63 0.69 12.27
N ILE A 398 -12.92 0.99 11.19
CA ILE A 398 -12.67 0.07 10.07
C ILE A 398 -11.97 -1.21 10.59
N THR A 399 -10.90 -1.03 11.36
CA THR A 399 -10.12 -2.15 11.92
C THR A 399 -10.94 -2.96 12.92
N GLY A 400 -11.71 -2.30 13.78
CA GLY A 400 -12.60 -2.95 14.73
C GLY A 400 -13.68 -3.79 14.05
N VAL A 401 -14.24 -3.30 12.94
CA VAL A 401 -15.23 -4.04 12.14
C VAL A 401 -14.60 -5.25 11.46
N TYR A 402 -13.38 -5.14 10.93
CA TYR A 402 -12.66 -6.31 10.41
C TYR A 402 -12.44 -7.37 11.48
N ILE A 403 -11.93 -6.97 12.65
CA ILE A 403 -11.68 -7.86 13.79
C ILE A 403 -12.98 -8.55 14.23
N PHE A 404 -14.05 -7.78 14.44
CA PHE A 404 -15.34 -8.30 14.89
C PHE A 404 -15.95 -9.28 13.88
N ALA A 405 -16.02 -8.89 12.61
CA ALA A 405 -16.63 -9.71 11.59
C ALA A 405 -15.81 -10.98 11.31
N TYR A 406 -14.48 -10.88 11.26
CA TYR A 406 -13.61 -12.05 11.07
C TYR A 406 -13.69 -13.01 12.26
N PHE A 407 -13.72 -12.48 13.49
CA PHE A 407 -13.93 -13.29 14.69
C PHE A 407 -15.27 -14.03 14.66
N ALA A 408 -16.36 -13.36 14.25
CA ALA A 408 -17.66 -13.99 14.07
C ALA A 408 -17.62 -15.11 13.01
N PHE A 409 -16.99 -14.87 11.86
CA PHE A 409 -16.78 -15.91 10.84
C PHE A 409 -15.99 -17.10 11.39
N THR A 410 -14.93 -16.84 12.17
CA THR A 410 -14.08 -17.88 12.74
C THR A 410 -14.86 -18.75 13.73
N ILE A 411 -15.65 -18.15 14.63
CA ILE A 411 -16.51 -18.90 15.57
C ILE A 411 -17.52 -19.77 14.80
N ILE A 412 -18.14 -19.23 13.75
CA ILE A 412 -19.10 -19.98 12.93
C ILE A 412 -18.43 -21.15 12.20
N GLN A 413 -17.16 -21.01 11.81
CA GLN A 413 -16.43 -22.02 11.05
C GLN A 413 -15.82 -23.11 11.93
N GLU A 414 -15.22 -22.74 13.06
CA GLU A 414 -14.42 -23.65 13.89
C GLU A 414 -15.16 -24.21 15.11
N GLY A 415 -16.25 -23.56 15.55
CA GLY A 415 -17.06 -24.01 16.69
C GLY A 415 -16.35 -23.97 18.05
N ALA A 416 -15.07 -23.56 18.11
CA ALA A 416 -14.27 -23.43 19.31
C ALA A 416 -13.37 -22.19 19.25
N ILE A 417 -13.17 -21.52 20.39
CA ILE A 417 -12.33 -20.31 20.48
C ILE A 417 -10.83 -20.67 20.55
N ALA A 418 -10.50 -21.89 21.00
CA ALA A 418 -9.12 -22.31 21.22
C ALA A 418 -8.30 -22.55 19.93
N SER A 419 -8.97 -22.63 18.77
CA SER A 419 -8.35 -22.92 17.47
C SER A 419 -8.10 -21.68 16.60
N ILE A 420 -8.42 -20.48 17.10
CA ILE A 420 -8.36 -19.25 16.31
C ILE A 420 -6.92 -18.93 15.86
N ASP A 421 -6.74 -18.79 14.54
CA ASP A 421 -5.54 -18.19 13.97
C ASP A 421 -5.49 -16.68 14.26
N TYR A 422 -4.51 -16.25 15.04
CA TYR A 422 -4.31 -14.84 15.39
C TYR A 422 -3.65 -14.02 14.28
N LYS A 423 -3.08 -14.64 13.24
CA LYS A 423 -2.35 -13.96 12.16
C LYS A 423 -3.23 -12.96 11.39
N PRO A 424 -4.47 -13.26 10.99
CA PRO A 424 -5.35 -12.29 10.30
C PRO A 424 -5.67 -11.06 11.15
N PHE A 425 -5.79 -11.21 12.48
CA PHE A 425 -5.99 -10.07 13.40
C PHE A 425 -4.83 -9.08 13.35
N LEU A 426 -3.59 -9.59 13.33
CA LEU A 426 -2.40 -8.77 13.13
C LEU A 426 -2.41 -8.11 11.74
N MET A 427 -2.84 -8.82 10.69
CA MET A 427 -2.95 -8.23 9.35
C MET A 427 -3.98 -7.09 9.28
N PHE A 428 -5.12 -7.21 9.98
CA PHE A 428 -6.09 -6.11 10.08
C PHE A 428 -5.52 -4.89 10.79
N LEU A 429 -4.74 -5.09 11.86
CA LEU A 429 -4.06 -3.98 12.55
C LEU A 429 -3.04 -3.30 11.63
N LEU A 430 -2.20 -4.08 10.94
CA LEU A 430 -1.21 -3.54 9.99
C LEU A 430 -1.88 -2.85 8.79
N GLY A 431 -2.94 -3.44 8.24
CA GLY A 431 -3.74 -2.82 7.17
C GLY A 431 -4.48 -1.56 7.64
N GLY A 432 -4.96 -1.54 8.88
CA GLY A 432 -5.51 -0.35 9.53
C GLY A 432 -4.47 0.77 9.59
N VAL A 433 -3.27 0.49 10.10
CA VAL A 433 -2.15 1.45 10.11
C VAL A 433 -1.79 1.89 8.69
N ALA A 434 -1.75 0.97 7.72
CA ALA A 434 -1.50 1.29 6.31
C ALA A 434 -2.57 2.25 5.73
N THR A 435 -3.81 2.21 6.22
CA THR A 435 -4.89 3.12 5.81
C THR A 435 -4.60 4.58 6.19
N LEU A 436 -3.79 4.84 7.24
CA LEU A 436 -3.39 6.20 7.63
C LEU A 436 -2.56 6.90 6.55
N PHE A 437 -1.90 6.15 5.65
CA PHE A 437 -1.17 6.71 4.51
C PHE A 437 -2.08 7.38 3.47
N VAL A 438 -3.40 7.32 3.62
CA VAL A 438 -4.34 8.03 2.76
C VAL A 438 -4.08 9.54 2.71
N GLN A 439 -3.66 10.18 3.81
CA GLN A 439 -3.38 11.62 3.84
C GLN A 439 -2.16 12.00 2.99
N PRO A 440 -0.96 11.41 3.21
CA PRO A 440 0.17 11.61 2.31
C PRO A 440 -0.15 11.26 0.85
N LEU A 441 -0.95 10.21 0.63
CA LEU A 441 -1.36 9.79 -0.71
C LEU A 441 -2.24 10.83 -1.40
N ILE A 442 -3.20 11.45 -0.69
CA ILE A 442 -4.02 12.55 -1.20
C ILE A 442 -3.12 13.71 -1.65
N TYR A 443 -2.15 14.13 -0.83
CA TYR A 443 -1.23 15.21 -1.21
C TYR A 443 -0.39 14.85 -2.45
N ALA A 444 0.13 13.62 -2.53
CA ALA A 444 0.84 13.14 -3.70
C ALA A 444 -0.04 13.18 -4.96
N TYR A 445 -1.30 12.77 -4.83
CA TYR A 445 -2.27 12.80 -5.91
C TYR A 445 -2.63 14.20 -6.38
N GLU A 446 -2.72 15.19 -5.49
CA GLU A 446 -2.93 16.59 -5.88
C GLU A 446 -1.83 17.07 -6.84
N LYS A 447 -0.57 16.73 -6.56
CA LYS A 447 0.58 17.10 -7.40
C LYS A 447 0.64 16.33 -8.71
N VAL A 448 0.44 15.01 -8.68
CA VAL A 448 0.53 14.16 -9.88
C VAL A 448 -0.63 14.41 -10.86
N PHE A 449 -1.84 14.64 -10.35
CA PHE A 449 -3.04 14.79 -11.17
C PHE A 449 -3.51 16.24 -11.33
N GLY A 450 -2.86 17.22 -10.71
CA GLY A 450 -3.30 18.63 -10.75
C GLY A 450 -4.72 18.82 -10.20
N LEU A 451 -5.13 17.97 -9.26
CA LEU A 451 -6.42 18.04 -8.59
C LEU A 451 -6.25 18.77 -7.25
N ILE A 452 -7.36 19.28 -6.72
CA ILE A 452 -7.42 19.85 -5.38
C ILE A 452 -8.46 19.05 -4.60
N SER A 453 -8.09 18.57 -3.41
CA SER A 453 -9.00 17.84 -2.52
C SER A 453 -9.79 18.82 -1.65
N ASP A 454 -10.93 18.35 -1.15
CA ASP A 454 -11.74 19.12 -0.18
C ASP A 454 -10.95 19.40 1.11
N MET A 455 -10.00 18.52 1.45
CA MET A 455 -9.11 18.69 2.60
C MET A 455 -8.19 19.91 2.43
N SER A 456 -7.50 20.02 1.29
CA SER A 456 -6.65 21.18 0.99
C SER A 456 -7.46 22.47 0.85
N LEU A 457 -8.67 22.38 0.29
CA LEU A 457 -9.58 23.54 0.24
C LEU A 457 -9.98 24.03 1.64
N LEU A 458 -10.32 23.12 2.56
CA LEU A 458 -10.66 23.48 3.93
C LEU A 458 -9.48 24.13 4.65
N GLU A 459 -8.27 23.59 4.50
CA GLU A 459 -7.06 24.21 5.06
C GLU A 459 -6.81 25.62 4.51
N LEU A 460 -7.00 25.81 3.20
CA LEU A 460 -6.86 27.12 2.57
C LEU A 460 -7.98 28.10 2.94
N SER A 461 -9.14 27.59 3.36
CA SER A 461 -10.27 28.42 3.80
C SER A 461 -10.08 29.04 5.20
N ASP A 462 -9.07 28.59 5.96
CA ASP A 462 -8.77 29.16 7.28
C ASP A 462 -8.18 30.57 7.13
N THR A 463 -8.97 31.56 7.57
CA THR A 463 -8.59 32.98 7.56
C THR A 463 -7.44 33.31 8.50
N ASN A 464 -7.08 32.40 9.42
CA ASN A 464 -5.92 32.53 10.28
C ASN A 464 -4.63 31.98 9.63
N SER A 465 -4.72 31.43 8.41
CA SER A 465 -3.54 31.02 7.66
C SER A 465 -2.57 32.18 7.47
N LYS A 466 -1.27 31.87 7.37
CA LYS A 466 -0.20 32.87 7.33
C LYS A 466 -0.43 33.94 6.26
N LEU A 467 -0.84 33.52 5.05
CA LEU A 467 -1.03 34.42 3.92
C LEU A 467 -2.29 35.29 4.06
N LEU A 468 -3.43 34.73 4.50
CA LEU A 468 -4.65 35.52 4.71
C LEU A 468 -4.52 36.47 5.90
N LYS A 469 -3.76 36.10 6.92
CA LYS A 469 -3.41 36.99 8.03
C LYS A 469 -2.49 38.14 7.58
N GLU A 470 -1.56 37.87 6.66
CA GLU A 470 -0.75 38.92 6.04
C GLU A 470 -1.62 39.89 5.21
N LEU A 471 -2.57 39.37 4.44
CA LEU A 471 -3.56 40.18 3.71
C LEU A 471 -4.37 41.06 4.66
N SER A 472 -4.91 40.47 5.74
CA SER A 472 -5.66 41.21 6.76
C SER A 472 -4.86 42.34 7.40
N ASN A 473 -3.56 42.13 7.64
CA ASN A 473 -2.70 43.14 8.25
C ASN A 473 -2.26 44.24 7.26
N LYS A 474 -1.93 43.88 6.01
CA LYS A 474 -1.41 44.83 5.00
C LYS A 474 -2.50 45.58 4.24
N ALA A 475 -3.62 44.92 3.95
CA ALA A 475 -4.73 45.45 3.16
C ALA A 475 -6.07 45.02 3.79
N PRO A 476 -6.43 45.56 4.96
CA PRO A 476 -7.62 45.14 5.72
C PRO A 476 -8.93 45.34 4.96
N GLY A 477 -9.04 46.42 4.17
CA GLY A 477 -10.22 46.68 3.33
C GLY A 477 -10.41 45.62 2.25
N THR A 478 -9.33 45.27 1.55
CA THR A 478 -9.32 44.17 0.57
C THR A 478 -9.64 42.83 1.22
N PHE A 479 -9.16 42.57 2.44
CA PHE A 479 -9.51 41.36 3.19
C PHE A 479 -11.02 41.27 3.47
N HIS A 480 -11.63 42.36 3.96
CA HIS A 480 -13.08 42.41 4.20
C HIS A 480 -13.90 42.29 2.92
N HIS A 481 -13.45 42.93 1.83
CA HIS A 481 -14.03 42.75 0.50
C HIS A 481 -14.00 41.28 0.07
N SER A 482 -12.84 40.62 0.17
CA SER A 482 -12.67 39.22 -0.21
C SER A 482 -13.58 38.27 0.59
N LEU A 483 -13.81 38.56 1.88
CA LEU A 483 -14.76 37.79 2.70
C LEU A 483 -16.21 37.96 2.22
N ASN A 484 -16.63 39.17 1.85
CA ASN A 484 -17.97 39.42 1.33
C ASN A 484 -18.16 38.73 -0.02
N VAL A 485 -17.19 38.87 -0.92
CA VAL A 485 -17.19 38.20 -2.23
C VAL A 485 -17.23 36.69 -2.05
N ALA A 486 -16.47 36.12 -1.12
CA ALA A 486 -16.51 34.69 -0.82
C ALA A 486 -17.91 34.21 -0.41
N ASN A 487 -18.60 34.95 0.45
CA ASN A 487 -19.97 34.61 0.88
C ASN A 487 -21.00 34.71 -0.27
N LEU A 488 -20.87 35.72 -1.14
CA LEU A 488 -21.73 35.89 -2.32
C LEU A 488 -21.49 34.79 -3.36
N ALA A 489 -20.23 34.53 -3.65
CA ALA A 489 -19.78 33.59 -4.67
C ALA A 489 -20.08 32.14 -4.25
N GLU A 490 -19.83 31.78 -2.99
CA GLU A 490 -20.18 30.46 -2.44
C GLU A 490 -21.68 30.18 -2.52
N ALA A 491 -22.51 31.14 -2.11
CA ALA A 491 -23.96 30.99 -2.19
C ALA A 491 -24.44 30.81 -3.63
N SER A 492 -23.85 31.56 -4.56
CA SER A 492 -24.14 31.46 -5.99
C SER A 492 -23.70 30.11 -6.57
N ALA A 493 -22.53 29.61 -6.17
CA ALA A 493 -22.00 28.32 -6.59
C ALA A 493 -22.84 27.14 -6.09
N ASN A 494 -23.31 27.20 -4.84
CA ASN A 494 -24.20 26.18 -4.27
C ASN A 494 -25.52 26.07 -5.05
N GLU A 495 -26.12 27.19 -5.45
CA GLU A 495 -27.40 27.19 -6.16
C GLU A 495 -27.31 26.49 -7.54
N VAL A 496 -26.20 26.67 -8.25
CA VAL A 496 -25.99 26.13 -9.60
C VAL A 496 -25.23 24.80 -9.62
N GLY A 497 -24.96 24.22 -8.45
CA GLY A 497 -24.23 22.95 -8.33
C GLY A 497 -22.76 23.02 -8.77
N ALA A 498 -22.14 24.20 -8.72
CA ALA A 498 -20.70 24.37 -8.92
C ALA A 498 -19.93 24.00 -7.63
N ASN A 499 -18.60 23.90 -7.69
CA ASN A 499 -17.80 23.63 -6.49
C ASN A 499 -17.75 24.87 -5.57
N ALA A 500 -18.68 24.94 -4.61
CA ALA A 500 -18.83 26.09 -3.73
C ALA A 500 -17.63 26.31 -2.81
N MET A 501 -17.00 25.26 -2.30
CA MET A 501 -15.80 25.38 -1.48
C MET A 501 -14.62 25.94 -2.28
N LEU A 502 -14.43 25.46 -3.52
CA LEU A 502 -13.40 25.98 -4.42
C LEU A 502 -13.62 27.47 -4.73
N VAL A 503 -14.88 27.87 -4.97
CA VAL A 503 -15.23 29.28 -5.21
C VAL A 503 -14.99 30.14 -3.97
N ARG A 504 -15.41 29.67 -2.79
CA ARG A 504 -15.18 30.35 -1.52
C ARG A 504 -13.69 30.61 -1.30
N VAL A 505 -12.87 29.57 -1.42
CA VAL A 505 -11.41 29.67 -1.27
C VAL A 505 -10.83 30.58 -2.34
N GLY A 506 -11.18 30.38 -3.61
CA GLY A 506 -10.74 31.24 -4.72
C GLY A 506 -11.02 32.72 -4.46
N ALA A 507 -12.20 33.05 -3.94
CA ALA A 507 -12.59 34.40 -3.56
C ALA A 507 -11.76 34.98 -2.39
N LEU A 508 -11.33 34.16 -1.42
CA LEU A 508 -10.47 34.65 -0.34
C LEU A 508 -9.10 35.11 -0.83
N TYR A 509 -8.59 34.49 -1.90
CA TYR A 509 -7.24 34.77 -2.42
C TYR A 509 -7.20 35.63 -3.68
N HIS A 510 -8.34 35.91 -4.32
CA HIS A 510 -8.36 36.51 -5.67
C HIS A 510 -7.59 37.84 -5.75
N ASP A 511 -7.58 38.57 -4.65
CA ASP A 511 -7.11 39.95 -4.56
C ASP A 511 -5.81 40.12 -3.75
N ILE A 512 -5.12 39.02 -3.43
CA ILE A 512 -3.91 39.05 -2.58
C ILE A 512 -2.79 39.94 -3.15
N GLY A 513 -2.78 40.18 -4.46
CA GLY A 513 -1.80 41.06 -5.10
C GLY A 513 -1.91 42.52 -4.72
N LYS A 514 -3.08 42.97 -4.21
CA LYS A 514 -3.26 44.34 -3.71
C LYS A 514 -2.36 44.63 -2.49
N MET A 515 -1.88 43.59 -1.79
CA MET A 515 -0.88 43.73 -0.71
C MET A 515 0.42 44.41 -1.15
N ALA A 516 0.77 44.35 -2.45
CA ALA A 516 1.97 44.98 -2.96
C ALA A 516 1.89 46.51 -2.86
N ASN A 517 0.71 47.09 -3.11
CA ASN A 517 0.47 48.54 -3.12
C ASN A 517 -0.90 48.89 -2.52
N PRO A 518 -1.17 48.66 -1.21
CA PRO A 518 -2.51 48.72 -0.66
C PRO A 518 -3.19 50.09 -0.80
N SER A 519 -2.44 51.19 -0.65
CA SER A 519 -2.95 52.57 -0.68
C SER A 519 -3.52 53.00 -2.04
N PHE A 520 -3.21 52.28 -3.12
CA PHE A 520 -3.77 52.53 -4.45
C PHE A 520 -5.15 51.86 -4.68
N PHE A 521 -5.67 51.15 -3.68
CA PHE A 521 -6.99 50.54 -3.77
C PHE A 521 -7.93 51.21 -2.78
N THR A 522 -9.06 51.72 -3.28
CA THR A 522 -9.95 52.62 -2.54
C THR A 522 -10.51 52.00 -1.27
N GLU A 523 -10.71 50.69 -1.23
CA GLU A 523 -11.16 49.98 -0.04
C GLU A 523 -10.15 50.01 1.12
N ASN A 524 -8.87 50.27 0.86
CA ASN A 524 -7.82 50.36 1.89
C ASN A 524 -7.42 51.80 2.22
N GLN A 525 -7.99 52.80 1.53
CA GLN A 525 -7.67 54.20 1.78
C GLN A 525 -8.35 54.67 3.07
N THR A 526 -7.54 55.13 4.04
CA THR A 526 -8.02 55.66 5.32
C THR A 526 -8.00 57.20 5.36
N SER A 527 -7.22 57.84 4.49
CA SER A 527 -7.16 59.29 4.33
C SER A 527 -8.01 59.75 3.15
N SER A 528 -8.38 61.03 3.13
CA SER A 528 -9.10 61.66 2.02
C SER A 528 -8.22 61.95 0.80
N VAL A 529 -6.93 61.58 0.83
CA VAL A 529 -5.97 61.82 -0.25
C VAL A 529 -5.83 60.55 -1.07
N ASN A 530 -6.20 60.62 -2.36
CA ASN A 530 -6.11 59.49 -3.27
C ASN A 530 -4.77 59.54 -4.03
N PRO A 531 -3.87 58.55 -3.89
CA PRO A 531 -2.59 58.54 -4.61
C PRO A 531 -2.70 58.57 -6.14
N HIS A 532 -3.88 58.25 -6.69
CA HIS A 532 -4.16 58.35 -8.12
C HIS A 532 -4.32 59.78 -8.63
N ASP A 533 -4.45 60.78 -7.75
CA ASP A 533 -4.60 62.18 -8.14
C ASP A 533 -3.27 62.75 -8.67
N ASP A 534 -2.13 62.22 -8.20
CA ASP A 534 -0.78 62.63 -8.58
C ASP A 534 -0.20 61.81 -9.77
N LEU A 535 -0.98 60.88 -10.33
CA LEU A 535 -0.53 59.99 -11.40
C LEU A 535 -1.27 60.25 -12.70
N SER A 536 -0.60 59.97 -13.82
CA SER A 536 -1.28 59.89 -15.10
C SER A 536 -2.31 58.75 -15.09
N PRO A 537 -3.38 58.82 -15.90
CA PRO A 537 -4.36 57.75 -15.97
C PRO A 537 -3.76 56.40 -16.37
N ILE A 538 -2.70 56.41 -17.19
CA ILE A 538 -2.04 55.19 -17.67
C ILE A 538 -1.20 54.53 -16.58
N GLU A 539 -0.49 55.32 -15.76
CA GLU A 539 0.23 54.81 -14.59
C GLU A 539 -0.73 54.22 -13.56
N SER A 540 -1.84 54.92 -13.32
CA SER A 540 -2.91 54.44 -12.45
C SER A 540 -3.50 53.11 -12.93
N ALA A 541 -3.79 53.01 -14.23
CA ALA A 541 -4.28 51.78 -14.84
C ALA A 541 -3.27 50.64 -14.69
N GLN A 542 -1.98 50.90 -14.92
CA GLN A 542 -0.93 49.87 -14.82
C GLN A 542 -0.76 49.36 -13.38
N ILE A 543 -0.80 50.25 -12.38
CA ILE A 543 -0.77 49.85 -10.96
C ILE A 543 -1.94 48.93 -10.64
N ILE A 544 -3.14 49.27 -11.12
CA ILE A 544 -4.33 48.45 -10.94
C ILE A 544 -4.17 47.12 -11.65
N VAL A 545 -3.80 47.05 -12.93
CA VAL A 545 -3.60 45.78 -13.65
C VAL A 545 -2.59 44.87 -12.93
N ASN A 546 -1.51 45.45 -12.41
CA ASN A 546 -0.42 44.69 -11.81
C ASN A 546 -0.79 43.91 -10.54
N HIS A 547 -1.92 44.20 -9.87
CA HIS A 547 -2.34 43.38 -8.73
C HIS A 547 -2.59 41.92 -9.15
N VAL A 548 -3.02 41.67 -10.39
CA VAL A 548 -3.20 40.29 -10.89
C VAL A 548 -1.84 39.59 -10.98
N VAL A 549 -0.84 40.25 -11.54
CA VAL A 549 0.52 39.72 -11.70
C VAL A 549 1.16 39.45 -10.34
N TYR A 550 1.14 40.44 -9.45
CA TYR A 550 1.66 40.29 -8.09
C TYR A 550 0.90 39.21 -7.32
N GLY A 551 -0.42 39.10 -7.51
CA GLY A 551 -1.22 38.06 -6.89
C GLY A 551 -0.77 36.66 -7.31
N ILE A 552 -0.51 36.45 -8.60
CA ILE A 552 0.01 35.18 -9.13
C ILE A 552 1.40 34.87 -8.55
N GLU A 553 2.29 35.86 -8.49
CA GLU A 553 3.64 35.70 -7.93
C GLU A 553 3.62 35.33 -6.44
N ILE A 554 2.80 36.04 -5.65
CA ILE A 554 2.61 35.77 -4.22
C ILE A 554 2.01 34.38 -4.02
N ALA A 555 1.01 34.00 -4.82
CA ALA A 555 0.38 32.69 -4.76
C ALA A 555 1.36 31.55 -5.05
N LYS A 556 2.17 31.68 -6.11
CA LYS A 556 3.21 30.70 -6.46
C LYS A 556 4.27 30.58 -5.37
N LYS A 557 4.72 31.71 -4.82
CA LYS A 557 5.69 31.74 -3.70
C LYS A 557 5.17 31.01 -2.46
N HIS A 558 3.85 31.00 -2.25
CA HIS A 558 3.19 30.29 -1.16
C HIS A 558 2.69 28.89 -1.53
N ASN A 559 3.07 28.37 -2.70
CA ASN A 559 2.66 27.05 -3.20
C ASN A 559 1.13 26.85 -3.28
N LEU A 560 0.37 27.92 -3.52
CA LEU A 560 -1.07 27.80 -3.74
C LEU A 560 -1.33 26.91 -4.98
N PRO A 561 -2.34 26.02 -4.94
CA PRO A 561 -2.67 25.18 -6.09
C PRO A 561 -3.05 26.03 -7.31
N ASP A 562 -2.69 25.59 -8.52
CA ASP A 562 -2.96 26.34 -9.75
C ASP A 562 -4.44 26.71 -9.92
N ARG A 563 -5.36 25.83 -9.49
CA ARG A 563 -6.79 26.14 -9.49
C ARG A 563 -7.19 27.36 -8.68
N ILE A 564 -6.46 27.69 -7.60
CA ILE A 564 -6.67 28.92 -6.83
C ILE A 564 -6.06 30.11 -7.56
N ILE A 565 -4.88 29.92 -8.17
CA ILE A 565 -4.22 30.94 -9.00
C ILE A 565 -5.09 31.30 -10.22
N ASP A 566 -5.90 30.37 -10.71
CA ASP A 566 -6.84 30.62 -11.81
C ASP A 566 -7.92 31.65 -11.44
N PHE A 567 -8.38 31.70 -10.20
CA PHE A 567 -9.28 32.77 -9.74
C PHE A 567 -8.58 34.14 -9.76
N ILE A 568 -7.32 34.20 -9.31
CA ILE A 568 -6.52 35.43 -9.34
C ILE A 568 -6.36 35.93 -10.78
N ARG A 569 -5.99 35.07 -11.74
CA ARG A 569 -5.72 35.52 -13.12
C ARG A 569 -6.97 35.87 -13.93
N THR A 570 -8.13 35.31 -13.58
CA THR A 570 -9.35 35.40 -14.41
C THR A 570 -10.44 36.31 -13.87
N HIS A 571 -10.40 36.73 -12.60
CA HIS A 571 -11.55 37.39 -11.96
C HIS A 571 -11.96 38.72 -12.63
N HIS A 572 -11.05 39.41 -13.32
CA HIS A 572 -11.36 40.57 -14.16
C HIS A 572 -11.43 40.29 -15.67
N GLY A 573 -11.01 39.10 -16.11
CA GLY A 573 -10.96 38.70 -17.52
C GLY A 573 -10.22 39.73 -18.38
N THR A 574 -10.86 40.21 -19.43
CA THR A 574 -10.32 41.25 -20.33
C THR A 574 -11.07 42.57 -20.20
N SER A 575 -11.64 42.82 -19.01
CA SER A 575 -12.43 44.01 -18.72
C SER A 575 -11.61 45.29 -18.86
N LEU A 576 -12.29 46.37 -19.24
CA LEU A 576 -11.69 47.70 -19.35
C LEU A 576 -11.70 48.40 -17.99
N ILE A 577 -10.57 48.98 -17.59
CA ILE A 577 -10.45 49.88 -16.44
C ILE A 577 -11.08 51.23 -16.82
N TYR A 578 -12.41 51.23 -16.80
CA TYR A 578 -13.23 52.25 -17.45
C TYR A 578 -12.99 53.67 -16.92
N TYR A 579 -12.82 53.84 -15.61
CA TYR A 579 -12.62 55.16 -15.00
C TYR A 579 -11.35 55.85 -15.51
N PHE A 580 -10.21 55.16 -15.47
CA PHE A 580 -8.94 55.71 -15.95
C PHE A 580 -8.87 55.81 -17.46
N TYR A 581 -9.51 54.89 -18.19
CA TYR A 581 -9.67 55.02 -19.64
C TYR A 581 -10.45 56.30 -20.01
N LYS A 582 -11.55 56.58 -19.31
CA LYS A 582 -12.36 57.78 -19.58
C LYS A 582 -11.61 59.06 -19.21
N LYS A 583 -10.92 59.08 -18.05
CA LYS A 583 -10.04 60.19 -17.66
C LYS A 583 -8.92 60.43 -18.67
N ALA A 584 -8.33 59.36 -19.22
CA ALA A 584 -7.36 59.48 -20.30
C ALA A 584 -8.01 60.08 -21.54
N GLN A 585 -9.16 59.56 -21.97
CA GLN A 585 -9.90 60.02 -23.15
C GLN A 585 -10.18 61.52 -23.09
N ASP A 586 -10.67 62.00 -21.96
CA ASP A 586 -10.99 63.42 -21.78
C ASP A 586 -9.72 64.29 -21.89
N LEU A 587 -8.59 63.85 -21.31
CA LEU A 587 -7.29 64.55 -21.44
C LEU A 587 -6.73 64.52 -22.86
N ALA A 588 -6.90 63.42 -23.59
CA ALA A 588 -6.40 63.30 -24.96
C ALA A 588 -7.28 64.07 -25.96
N GLU A 589 -8.58 64.21 -25.71
CA GLU A 589 -9.45 65.11 -26.48
C GLU A 589 -9.01 66.57 -26.32
N GLU A 590 -8.56 66.98 -25.13
CA GLU A 590 -7.99 68.31 -24.90
C GLU A 590 -6.62 68.51 -25.58
N GLN A 591 -5.81 67.46 -25.68
CA GLN A 591 -4.44 67.49 -26.21
C GLN A 591 -4.33 67.04 -27.68
N ASN A 592 -5.46 66.69 -28.30
CA ASN A 592 -5.55 66.15 -29.66
C ASN A 592 -4.68 64.89 -29.89
N GLU A 593 -4.59 64.03 -28.87
CA GLU A 593 -3.80 62.80 -28.88
C GLU A 593 -4.68 61.55 -29.10
N THR A 594 -4.07 60.46 -29.56
CA THR A 594 -4.76 59.16 -29.71
C THR A 594 -4.40 58.23 -28.56
N ILE A 595 -5.41 57.65 -27.91
CA ILE A 595 -5.21 56.69 -26.81
C ILE A 595 -5.32 55.25 -27.30
N ASP A 596 -4.38 54.44 -26.85
CA ASP A 596 -4.44 53.00 -26.99
C ASP A 596 -5.31 52.38 -25.87
N ILE A 597 -6.50 51.90 -26.25
CA ILE A 597 -7.46 51.26 -25.33
C ILE A 597 -6.90 50.00 -24.67
N GLU A 598 -5.97 49.29 -25.32
CA GLU A 598 -5.43 48.02 -24.81
C GLU A 598 -4.58 48.23 -23.56
N LYS A 599 -3.99 49.42 -23.38
CA LYS A 599 -3.25 49.79 -22.16
C LYS A 599 -4.14 49.94 -20.92
N PHE A 600 -5.46 49.96 -21.10
CA PHE A 600 -6.45 50.06 -20.01
C PHE A 600 -7.23 48.76 -19.82
N ARG A 601 -6.83 47.66 -20.47
CA ARG A 601 -7.47 46.35 -20.31
C ARG A 601 -6.66 45.44 -19.39
N TYR A 602 -7.37 44.59 -18.67
CA TYR A 602 -6.74 43.44 -18.04
C TYR A 602 -6.24 42.45 -19.10
N PRO A 603 -5.09 41.80 -18.88
CA PRO A 603 -4.49 40.88 -19.85
C PRO A 603 -5.26 39.57 -20.03
N GLY A 604 -6.23 39.28 -19.14
CA GLY A 604 -6.94 38.01 -19.11
C GLY A 604 -6.09 36.85 -18.58
N PRO A 605 -6.51 35.59 -18.85
CA PRO A 605 -7.60 35.19 -19.74
C PRO A 605 -8.99 35.45 -19.17
N THR A 606 -10.02 35.38 -20.02
CA THR A 606 -11.42 35.37 -19.56
C THR A 606 -11.72 34.11 -18.74
N PRO A 607 -12.72 34.15 -17.83
CA PRO A 607 -13.19 32.97 -17.12
C PRO A 607 -13.44 31.77 -18.04
N PHE A 608 -12.94 30.60 -17.63
CA PHE A 608 -13.02 29.35 -18.39
C PHE A 608 -13.71 28.21 -17.62
N SER A 609 -14.21 28.50 -16.43
CA SER A 609 -15.01 27.57 -15.62
C SER A 609 -16.22 28.29 -15.04
N LYS A 610 -17.25 27.51 -14.65
CA LYS A 610 -18.41 28.06 -13.93
C LYS A 610 -17.95 28.80 -12.67
N GLU A 611 -17.01 28.21 -11.94
CA GLU A 611 -16.48 28.73 -10.69
C GLU A 611 -15.78 30.09 -10.87
N THR A 612 -14.92 30.23 -11.88
CA THR A 612 -14.23 31.51 -12.15
C THR A 612 -15.19 32.59 -12.67
N ALA A 613 -16.20 32.21 -13.45
CA ALA A 613 -17.26 33.13 -13.89
C ALA A 613 -18.12 33.62 -12.70
N ILE A 614 -18.44 32.74 -11.76
CA ILE A 614 -19.17 33.09 -10.52
C ILE A 614 -18.37 34.10 -9.68
N LEU A 615 -17.05 33.91 -9.56
CA LEU A 615 -16.21 34.87 -8.87
C LEU A 615 -16.26 36.24 -9.55
N MET A 616 -16.03 36.31 -10.86
CA MET A 616 -16.08 37.58 -11.62
C MET A 616 -17.41 38.32 -11.42
N MET A 617 -18.54 37.60 -11.46
CA MET A 617 -19.86 38.20 -11.22
C MET A 617 -20.00 38.73 -9.79
N SER A 618 -19.56 37.95 -8.81
CA SER A 618 -19.70 38.28 -7.39
C SER A 618 -18.80 39.43 -6.97
N ASP A 619 -17.54 39.44 -7.43
CA ASP A 619 -16.58 40.53 -7.22
C ASP A 619 -17.13 41.86 -7.77
N SER A 620 -17.48 41.88 -9.06
CA SER A 620 -17.97 43.10 -9.71
C SER A 620 -19.25 43.64 -9.07
N VAL A 621 -20.13 42.76 -8.61
CA VAL A 621 -21.39 43.14 -7.95
C VAL A 621 -21.16 43.67 -6.53
N GLU A 622 -20.26 43.07 -5.74
CA GLU A 622 -19.90 43.56 -4.40
C GLU A 622 -19.22 44.92 -4.46
N ALA A 623 -18.22 45.06 -5.34
CA ALA A 623 -17.48 46.31 -5.51
C ALA A 623 -18.40 47.44 -5.96
N ALA A 624 -19.29 47.17 -6.91
CA ALA A 624 -20.21 48.18 -7.40
C ALA A 624 -21.31 48.54 -6.38
N SER A 625 -21.76 47.60 -5.54
CA SER A 625 -22.82 47.89 -4.56
C SER A 625 -22.36 48.89 -3.50
N LYS A 626 -21.07 48.91 -3.16
CA LYS A 626 -20.47 49.91 -2.24
C LYS A 626 -20.57 51.35 -2.74
N SER A 627 -20.74 51.56 -4.04
CA SER A 627 -20.90 52.90 -4.62
C SER A 627 -22.34 53.46 -4.53
N LEU A 628 -23.32 52.65 -4.10
CA LEU A 628 -24.70 53.11 -3.93
C LEU A 628 -24.81 54.02 -2.70
N LYS A 629 -25.15 55.30 -2.92
CA LYS A 629 -25.37 56.27 -1.83
C LYS A 629 -26.56 55.87 -0.93
N GLU A 630 -27.67 55.47 -1.55
CA GLU A 630 -28.88 55.01 -0.88
C GLU A 630 -29.34 53.69 -1.51
N PRO A 631 -28.93 52.53 -0.95
CA PRO A 631 -29.31 51.23 -1.48
C PRO A 631 -30.80 50.97 -1.22
N SER A 632 -31.52 50.53 -2.27
CA SER A 632 -32.92 50.11 -2.22
C SER A 632 -33.07 48.80 -2.97
N ALA A 633 -34.17 48.06 -2.74
CA ALA A 633 -34.37 46.77 -3.40
C ALA A 633 -34.31 46.89 -4.94
N THR A 634 -34.90 47.95 -5.47
CA THR A 634 -34.92 48.27 -6.91
C THR A 634 -33.55 48.71 -7.43
N SER A 635 -32.78 49.49 -6.67
CA SER A 635 -31.45 49.92 -7.10
C SER A 635 -30.46 48.76 -7.15
N ILE A 636 -30.52 47.84 -6.19
CA ILE A 636 -29.75 46.59 -6.20
C ILE A 636 -30.10 45.72 -7.41
N GLU A 637 -31.39 45.53 -7.70
CA GLU A 637 -31.80 44.71 -8.83
C GLU A 637 -31.27 45.24 -10.17
N LYS A 638 -31.44 46.55 -10.39
CA LYS A 638 -30.91 47.23 -11.58
C LYS A 638 -29.39 47.16 -11.65
N LEU A 639 -28.70 47.30 -10.52
CA LEU A 639 -27.24 47.22 -10.46
C LEU A 639 -26.73 45.84 -10.87
N VAL A 640 -27.25 44.77 -10.26
CA VAL A 640 -26.85 43.39 -10.55
C VAL A 640 -27.11 43.04 -12.02
N ASP A 641 -28.29 43.39 -12.53
CA ASP A 641 -28.62 43.11 -13.94
C ASP A 641 -27.71 43.87 -14.90
N LYS A 642 -27.45 45.17 -14.64
CA LYS A 642 -26.59 46.00 -15.49
C LYS A 642 -25.16 45.44 -15.58
N ILE A 643 -24.56 45.08 -14.44
CA ILE A 643 -23.18 44.60 -14.39
C ILE A 643 -23.02 43.28 -15.13
N ILE A 644 -23.87 42.31 -14.80
CA ILE A 644 -23.73 40.97 -15.37
C ILE A 644 -24.13 40.98 -16.85
N ASN A 645 -25.13 41.76 -17.27
CA ASN A 645 -25.43 41.94 -18.70
C ASN A 645 -24.25 42.53 -19.45
N LYS A 646 -23.58 43.56 -18.89
CA LYS A 646 -22.39 44.14 -19.51
C LYS A 646 -21.26 43.12 -19.68
N GLN A 647 -21.03 42.26 -18.68
CA GLN A 647 -20.03 41.18 -18.76
C GLN A 647 -20.41 40.15 -19.85
N MET A 648 -21.69 39.80 -19.96
CA MET A 648 -22.20 38.91 -21.01
C MET A 648 -22.02 39.51 -22.41
N GLU A 649 -22.42 40.77 -22.59
CA GLU A 649 -22.29 41.51 -23.86
C GLU A 649 -20.81 41.68 -24.27
N ALA A 650 -19.92 41.85 -23.30
CA ALA A 650 -18.47 41.91 -23.51
C ALA A 650 -17.80 40.53 -23.72
N GLY A 651 -18.59 39.46 -23.83
CA GLY A 651 -18.08 38.12 -24.11
C GLY A 651 -17.22 37.50 -23.00
N GLN A 652 -17.31 38.00 -21.76
CA GLN A 652 -16.43 37.54 -20.67
C GLN A 652 -16.68 36.07 -20.28
N PHE A 653 -17.86 35.52 -20.57
CA PHE A 653 -18.22 34.14 -20.22
C PHE A 653 -18.12 33.15 -21.37
N LEU A 654 -17.62 33.56 -22.54
CA LEU A 654 -17.61 32.72 -23.75
C LEU A 654 -16.82 31.41 -23.61
N ASN A 655 -15.79 31.41 -22.76
CA ASN A 655 -14.93 30.26 -22.53
C ASN A 655 -15.36 29.45 -21.30
N ALA A 656 -16.34 29.91 -20.53
CA ALA A 656 -16.84 29.22 -19.36
C ALA A 656 -18.04 28.35 -19.74
N ASP A 657 -18.05 27.10 -19.26
CA ASP A 657 -19.19 26.18 -19.42
C ASP A 657 -20.39 26.58 -18.53
N ILE A 658 -20.82 27.84 -18.55
CA ILE A 658 -21.91 28.39 -17.75
C ILE A 658 -23.12 28.72 -18.64
N THR A 659 -24.29 28.21 -18.26
CA THR A 659 -25.52 28.38 -19.06
C THR A 659 -26.23 29.69 -18.73
N PHE A 660 -27.04 30.20 -19.66
CA PHE A 660 -27.91 31.35 -19.40
C PHE A 660 -28.88 31.14 -18.23
N LYS A 661 -29.34 29.89 -18.02
CA LYS A 661 -30.18 29.53 -16.89
C LYS A 661 -29.44 29.72 -15.57
N GLU A 662 -28.21 29.21 -15.48
CA GLU A 662 -27.37 29.34 -14.27
C GLU A 662 -27.02 30.81 -14.00
N ILE A 663 -26.71 31.61 -15.02
CA ILE A 663 -26.48 33.06 -14.85
C ILE A 663 -27.71 33.74 -14.24
N LYS A 664 -28.93 33.37 -14.67
CA LYS A 664 -30.18 33.92 -14.13
C LYS A 664 -30.39 33.53 -12.66
N GLU A 665 -30.07 32.28 -12.29
CA GLU A 665 -30.11 31.79 -10.91
C GLU A 665 -29.09 32.54 -10.03
N ILE A 666 -27.86 32.73 -10.52
CA ILE A 666 -26.81 33.49 -9.84
C ILE A 666 -27.25 34.95 -9.60
N LYS A 667 -27.78 35.63 -10.62
CA LYS A 667 -28.35 36.99 -10.47
C LYS A 667 -29.37 37.06 -9.34
N LYS A 668 -30.28 36.09 -9.26
CA LYS A 668 -31.31 36.04 -8.21
C LYS A 668 -30.67 35.91 -6.81
N ILE A 669 -29.69 35.02 -6.65
CA ILE A 669 -28.99 34.82 -5.38
C ILE A 669 -28.20 36.07 -4.98
N LEU A 670 -27.47 36.68 -5.89
CA LEU A 670 -26.71 37.91 -5.63
C LEU A 670 -27.64 39.04 -5.17
N LYS A 671 -28.77 39.25 -5.87
CA LYS A 671 -29.79 40.23 -5.47
C LYS A 671 -30.30 39.97 -4.05
N GLN A 672 -30.63 38.72 -3.73
CA GLN A 672 -31.12 38.35 -2.40
C GLN A 672 -30.07 38.57 -1.32
N LYS A 673 -28.82 38.13 -1.55
CA LYS A 673 -27.74 38.27 -0.57
C LYS A 673 -27.36 39.73 -0.33
N LEU A 674 -27.29 40.55 -1.38
CA LEU A 674 -27.06 41.99 -1.22
C LEU A 674 -28.19 42.68 -0.45
N LYS A 675 -29.46 42.37 -0.74
CA LYS A 675 -30.60 42.90 0.04
C LYS A 675 -30.46 42.57 1.53
N ASN A 676 -29.99 41.37 1.87
CA ASN A 676 -29.73 40.97 3.25
C ASN A 676 -28.55 41.75 3.87
N ILE A 677 -27.45 41.94 3.13
CA ILE A 677 -26.28 42.71 3.59
C ILE A 677 -26.65 44.16 3.89
N TYR A 678 -27.51 44.77 3.07
CA TYR A 678 -27.99 46.15 3.27
C TYR A 678 -29.27 46.24 4.11
N HIS A 679 -29.73 45.14 4.72
CA HIS A 679 -30.94 45.08 5.58
C HIS A 679 -32.22 45.65 4.95
N LEU A 680 -32.39 45.49 3.64
CA LEU A 680 -33.51 46.07 2.91
C LEU A 680 -34.77 45.21 3.05
N ARG A 681 -35.86 45.81 3.53
CA ARG A 681 -37.19 45.17 3.54
C ARG A 681 -37.85 45.31 2.17
N ILE A 682 -38.65 44.31 1.79
CA ILE A 682 -39.56 44.44 0.65
C ILE A 682 -40.67 45.37 1.11
N GLU A 683 -40.67 46.60 0.62
CA GLU A 683 -41.84 47.48 0.75
C GLU A 683 -42.96 46.89 -0.11
N TYR A 684 -44.09 46.57 0.51
CA TYR A 684 -45.29 46.22 -0.22
C TYR A 684 -45.80 47.49 -0.93
N PRO A 685 -46.13 47.42 -2.23
CA PRO A 685 -46.71 48.57 -2.93
C PRO A 685 -48.05 48.96 -2.27
N GLU A 686 -48.28 50.27 -2.12
CA GLU A 686 -49.61 50.83 -1.83
C GLU A 686 -50.57 50.64 -3.02
#